data_AF-A0A7S2W7P2-F1
#
_entry.id   AF-A0A7S2W7P2-F1
#
_cell.length_a   1.000
_cell.length_b   1.000
_cell.length_c   1.000
_cell.angle_alpha   90.00
_cell.angle_beta   90.00
_cell.angle_gamma   90.00
#
_symmetry.space_group_name_H-M   'P 1'
#
loop_
_entity.id
_entity.type
_entity.pdbx_description
1 polymer ?
#
loop_
_entity_poly.entity_id
_entity_poly.type
_entity_poly.pdbx_seq_one_letter_code
_entity_poly.pdbx_strand_id
1 'polypeptide(L)'
;MFSLVTNGALVGTLLIGEEGSVKRAIHDIESKKKEEIVVTQKELTQGDLESITELLKDDGFVKKLRFCGCSLNSVHATLIVDMLKVNSTLTELYFDDKNIPNHIKNEIELLLSANRNPKDNGGFSQANWYYLEKSCEHGPFSESEMRQKYIDGNLIPTVMVKCNLISPLRWHELQEYFPEIENAFITEPTGKASLIKNEKGRLEKCFVDAIENRDLETWGRARLMVVGEGGSGKTSTVRSLLGMEPVKEHISTQVADISVVHSRDWVKRPIDANDFDLLAHRAAARRARVSSKRTCDNSLVSKERHDLSKSARSSVHGPFAGIRRCSSSPSTPFAPSRPLLEQEEVAKRFDFETLKSLASETETGLEVSYTIWDYGGQRVFYALHHIFLTHQGLYLVVFSLKKMLEKQAMSVEFLKFWLNSTKLHASDAPVILVGTHLDEIKTNQREQLDVINTILLDKVKVLKYRVIPNRSEELFCFPINNNDPSVNRAQELRKLINQTTLEQEYINRKVPLVWLKVLDDMFAAKKAYFSLDRVLKIAREYGVEPDEVGSMLKMFHDLGVVIHQQATPNLHGVVVVDPQWLLSKLACLIGDEHHIRKLFFRKDIIGSNWMNDLNNLRERAVATRSLLEFLWEREQVDYLIDFMKDTMLLCDFEPTEEGPRYLVTSLVTEDVAIDLSEFESKSLTCIIDFSEFFLPDGIFLRLVSTATALTAEGSEPEVGRAQAVVEVRQRLELFSDGAIDCPEGFVAFVEKGDKIFIKIQFDAVDAPGLLKLVLSMFLEQTELLFKGLPLKWKLLLESPTDPLIKLSIS
;
A
#
# COMPACT_ATOMS: atom_id res chain seq x y z
N MET A 1 -55.92 -24.42 -40.33
CA MET A 1 -55.81 -25.63 -39.49
C MET A 1 -54.50 -25.51 -38.72
N PHE A 2 -54.54 -24.87 -37.55
CA PHE A 2 -53.36 -24.64 -36.71
C PHE A 2 -53.32 -25.70 -35.61
N SER A 3 -52.30 -26.57 -35.61
CA SER A 3 -52.14 -27.63 -34.62
C SER A 3 -51.23 -27.19 -33.47
N LEU A 4 -51.75 -27.35 -32.25
CA LEU A 4 -51.06 -27.83 -31.05
C LEU A 4 -49.72 -27.18 -30.68
N VAL A 5 -49.79 -26.14 -29.83
CA VAL A 5 -48.76 -25.88 -28.81
C VAL A 5 -49.47 -25.52 -27.50
N THR A 6 -49.98 -26.54 -26.80
CA THR A 6 -50.31 -26.46 -25.37
C THR A 6 -49.97 -27.81 -24.74
N ASN A 7 -48.99 -27.82 -23.84
CA ASN A 7 -48.94 -28.56 -22.57
C ASN A 7 -47.50 -28.83 -22.15
N GLY A 8 -47.09 -28.14 -21.09
CA GLY A 8 -45.77 -28.25 -20.48
C GLY A 8 -45.49 -27.22 -19.38
N ALA A 9 -46.44 -26.33 -19.05
CA ALA A 9 -46.31 -25.50 -17.87
C ALA A 9 -46.65 -26.33 -16.63
N LEU A 10 -45.67 -26.54 -15.75
CA LEU A 10 -45.88 -27.05 -14.40
C LEU A 10 -46.97 -26.23 -13.69
N VAL A 11 -47.75 -26.89 -12.84
CA VAL A 11 -48.72 -26.22 -11.94
C VAL A 11 -47.94 -25.25 -11.05
N GLY A 12 -47.92 -23.98 -11.43
CA GLY A 12 -47.18 -22.93 -10.69
C GLY A 12 -46.34 -21.98 -11.55
N THR A 13 -46.13 -22.28 -12.84
CA THR A 13 -45.30 -21.45 -13.75
C THR A 13 -46.13 -20.59 -14.70
N LEU A 14 -45.64 -19.37 -15.02
CA LEU A 14 -46.16 -18.46 -16.02
C LEU A 14 -45.13 -18.23 -17.14
N LEU A 15 -45.55 -18.29 -18.41
CA LEU A 15 -44.68 -18.10 -19.58
C LEU A 15 -44.96 -16.76 -20.28
N ILE A 16 -43.90 -15.98 -20.56
CA ILE A 16 -43.97 -14.71 -21.29
C ILE A 16 -43.18 -14.82 -22.60
N GLY A 17 -43.88 -14.91 -23.73
CA GLY A 17 -43.28 -15.04 -25.07
C GLY A 17 -44.22 -14.60 -26.20
N GLU A 18 -43.93 -13.43 -26.78
CA GLU A 18 -44.50 -12.79 -27.98
C GLU A 18 -45.88 -12.08 -27.88
N GLU A 19 -46.07 -11.12 -28.80
CA GLU A 19 -46.89 -9.88 -28.74
C GLU A 19 -48.20 -9.92 -27.93
N GLY A 20 -48.35 -8.94 -27.03
CA GLY A 20 -49.58 -8.66 -26.27
C GLY A 20 -49.73 -9.41 -24.95
N SER A 21 -48.63 -9.85 -24.33
CA SER A 21 -48.67 -10.91 -23.30
C SER A 21 -48.24 -10.51 -21.88
N VAL A 22 -47.75 -9.29 -21.62
CA VAL A 22 -47.49 -8.86 -20.23
C VAL A 22 -48.80 -8.45 -19.52
N LYS A 23 -49.69 -7.69 -20.16
CA LYS A 23 -50.99 -7.30 -19.56
C LYS A 23 -51.94 -8.48 -19.30
N ARG A 24 -51.86 -9.55 -20.10
CA ARG A 24 -52.61 -10.80 -19.87
C ARG A 24 -52.00 -11.65 -18.75
N ALA A 25 -50.67 -11.63 -18.61
CA ALA A 25 -49.96 -12.26 -17.50
C ALA A 25 -50.35 -11.68 -16.14
N ILE A 26 -50.63 -10.37 -16.06
CA ILE A 26 -51.07 -9.68 -14.82
C ILE A 26 -52.32 -10.34 -14.21
N HIS A 27 -53.38 -10.56 -15.01
CA HIS A 27 -54.61 -11.19 -14.53
C HIS A 27 -54.42 -12.67 -14.11
N ASP A 28 -53.46 -13.37 -14.73
CA ASP A 28 -53.20 -14.78 -14.47
C ASP A 28 -52.32 -15.03 -13.22
N ILE A 29 -51.44 -14.07 -12.86
CA ILE A 29 -50.64 -14.13 -11.62
C ILE A 29 -51.54 -13.97 -10.39
N GLU A 30 -52.36 -12.90 -10.37
CA GLU A 30 -53.24 -12.57 -9.25
C GLU A 30 -54.30 -13.66 -9.00
N SER A 31 -54.83 -14.27 -10.07
CA SER A 31 -55.89 -15.28 -9.96
C SER A 31 -55.39 -16.70 -9.67
N LYS A 32 -54.14 -17.05 -10.00
CA LYS A 32 -53.63 -18.44 -9.94
C LYS A 32 -52.42 -18.64 -9.01
N LYS A 33 -51.96 -17.63 -8.26
CA LYS A 33 -50.86 -17.72 -7.27
C LYS A 33 -49.62 -18.45 -7.82
N LYS A 34 -49.08 -17.95 -8.93
CA LYS A 34 -47.92 -18.54 -9.60
C LYS A 34 -46.64 -18.24 -8.81
N GLU A 35 -45.80 -19.25 -8.61
CA GLU A 35 -44.54 -19.10 -7.86
C GLU A 35 -43.32 -18.90 -8.78
N GLU A 36 -43.45 -19.16 -10.10
CA GLU A 36 -42.37 -19.02 -11.08
C GLU A 36 -42.79 -18.25 -12.34
N ILE A 37 -41.97 -17.31 -12.77
CA ILE A 37 -42.08 -16.61 -14.06
C ILE A 37 -40.93 -17.04 -14.98
N VAL A 38 -41.27 -17.47 -16.19
CA VAL A 38 -40.33 -17.84 -17.25
C VAL A 38 -40.50 -16.89 -18.44
N VAL A 39 -39.47 -16.10 -18.71
CA VAL A 39 -39.38 -15.16 -19.84
C VAL A 39 -38.66 -15.86 -20.99
N THR A 40 -39.32 -16.01 -22.13
CA THR A 40 -38.76 -16.68 -23.32
C THR A 40 -38.58 -15.74 -24.51
N GLN A 41 -38.82 -14.44 -24.33
CA GLN A 41 -38.70 -13.44 -25.39
C GLN A 41 -37.23 -13.19 -25.72
N LYS A 42 -36.84 -13.39 -26.98
CA LYS A 42 -35.44 -13.28 -27.43
C LYS A 42 -34.88 -11.85 -27.29
N GLU A 43 -35.67 -10.85 -27.66
CA GLU A 43 -35.33 -9.43 -27.56
C GLU A 43 -36.21 -8.75 -26.51
N LEU A 44 -35.61 -8.42 -25.37
CA LEU A 44 -36.27 -7.66 -24.31
C LEU A 44 -36.09 -6.17 -24.55
N THR A 45 -37.19 -5.41 -24.53
CA THR A 45 -37.12 -3.96 -24.48
C THR A 45 -37.06 -3.48 -23.03
N GLN A 46 -36.60 -2.23 -22.81
CA GLN A 46 -36.65 -1.61 -21.49
C GLN A 46 -38.08 -1.60 -20.91
N GLY A 47 -39.09 -1.34 -21.72
CA GLY A 47 -40.50 -1.34 -21.29
C GLY A 47 -41.01 -2.71 -20.84
N ASP A 48 -40.47 -3.80 -21.38
CA ASP A 48 -40.81 -5.16 -20.95
C ASP A 48 -40.27 -5.44 -19.54
N LEU A 49 -39.03 -5.04 -19.25
CA LEU A 49 -38.42 -5.18 -17.93
C LEU A 49 -39.09 -4.26 -16.89
N GLU A 50 -39.46 -3.03 -17.27
CA GLU A 50 -40.21 -2.12 -16.39
C GLU A 50 -41.58 -2.70 -16.04
N SER A 51 -42.27 -3.32 -17.01
CA SER A 51 -43.57 -3.97 -16.78
C SER A 51 -43.45 -5.21 -15.88
N ILE A 52 -42.39 -6.02 -16.05
CA ILE A 52 -42.09 -7.14 -15.14
C ILE A 52 -41.73 -6.62 -13.75
N THR A 53 -41.04 -5.48 -13.67
CA THR A 53 -40.68 -4.86 -12.40
C THR A 53 -41.92 -4.40 -11.66
N GLU A 54 -42.84 -3.68 -12.32
CA GLU A 54 -44.11 -3.24 -11.76
C GLU A 54 -44.94 -4.43 -11.27
N LEU A 55 -45.01 -5.51 -12.05
CA LEU A 55 -45.61 -6.79 -11.65
C LEU A 55 -45.03 -7.34 -10.34
N LEU A 56 -43.71 -7.29 -10.19
CA LEU A 56 -43.03 -7.81 -9.00
C LEU A 56 -43.12 -6.85 -7.80
N LYS A 57 -43.48 -5.58 -7.96
CA LYS A 57 -43.65 -4.67 -6.79
C LYS A 57 -44.86 -5.03 -5.95
N ASP A 58 -45.93 -5.50 -6.60
CA ASP A 58 -47.23 -5.74 -5.97
C ASP A 58 -47.53 -7.24 -5.71
N ASP A 59 -46.63 -8.14 -6.14
CA ASP A 59 -46.81 -9.59 -5.99
C ASP A 59 -45.96 -10.20 -4.86
N GLY A 60 -46.63 -10.91 -3.94
CA GLY A 60 -46.00 -11.61 -2.82
C GLY A 60 -45.89 -13.14 -2.98
N PHE A 61 -46.14 -13.68 -4.17
CA PHE A 61 -46.19 -15.12 -4.43
C PHE A 61 -45.04 -15.62 -5.30
N VAL A 62 -44.53 -14.80 -6.21
CA VAL A 62 -43.45 -15.17 -7.12
C VAL A 62 -42.14 -15.28 -6.35
N LYS A 63 -41.56 -16.48 -6.40
CA LYS A 63 -40.28 -16.83 -5.77
C LYS A 63 -39.17 -17.04 -6.79
N LYS A 64 -39.51 -17.39 -8.03
CA LYS A 64 -38.54 -17.77 -9.07
C LYS A 64 -38.73 -16.95 -10.34
N LEU A 65 -37.66 -16.39 -10.88
CA LEU A 65 -37.63 -15.73 -12.18
C LEU A 65 -36.59 -16.39 -13.09
N ARG A 66 -36.96 -16.72 -14.33
CA ARG A 66 -36.09 -17.40 -15.29
C ARG A 66 -36.11 -16.70 -16.64
N PHE A 67 -34.93 -16.37 -17.16
CA PHE A 67 -34.74 -15.87 -18.52
C PHE A 67 -34.18 -16.98 -19.41
N CYS A 68 -34.99 -17.42 -20.38
CA CYS A 68 -34.66 -18.49 -21.31
C CYS A 68 -34.48 -17.92 -22.72
N GLY A 69 -33.27 -17.98 -23.26
CA GLY A 69 -32.99 -17.54 -24.64
C GLY A 69 -33.03 -16.02 -24.87
N CYS A 70 -33.08 -15.20 -23.83
CA CYS A 70 -33.07 -13.74 -23.91
C CYS A 70 -31.65 -13.18 -24.15
N SER A 71 -31.54 -12.12 -24.96
CA SER A 71 -30.30 -11.35 -25.10
C SER A 71 -30.27 -10.20 -24.08
N LEU A 72 -29.24 -10.17 -23.23
CA LEU A 72 -29.09 -9.15 -22.17
C LEU A 72 -27.87 -8.25 -22.43
N ASN A 73 -28.02 -6.96 -22.16
CA ASN A 73 -26.96 -5.95 -22.20
C ASN A 73 -26.82 -5.27 -20.82
N SER A 74 -25.92 -4.29 -20.69
CA SER A 74 -25.62 -3.60 -19.42
C SER A 74 -26.82 -2.82 -18.86
N VAL A 75 -27.67 -2.26 -19.75
CA VAL A 75 -28.92 -1.59 -19.36
C VAL A 75 -29.89 -2.61 -18.75
N HIS A 76 -30.04 -3.78 -19.38
CA HIS A 76 -30.87 -4.86 -18.85
C HIS A 76 -30.34 -5.40 -17.51
N ALA A 77 -29.02 -5.51 -17.35
CA ALA A 77 -28.38 -5.90 -16.08
C ALA A 77 -28.75 -4.96 -14.93
N THR A 78 -28.69 -3.64 -15.17
CA THR A 78 -29.04 -2.63 -14.17
C THR A 78 -30.52 -2.70 -13.78
N LEU A 79 -31.42 -2.80 -14.77
CA LEU A 79 -32.86 -2.90 -14.54
C LEU A 79 -33.25 -4.18 -13.78
N ILE A 80 -32.61 -5.31 -14.07
CA ILE A 80 -32.81 -6.56 -13.32
C ILE A 80 -32.37 -6.37 -11.87
N VAL A 81 -31.22 -5.75 -11.61
CA VAL A 81 -30.75 -5.46 -10.23
C VAL A 81 -31.72 -4.55 -9.48
N ASP A 82 -32.26 -3.52 -10.14
CA ASP A 82 -33.24 -2.64 -9.51
C ASP A 82 -34.58 -3.35 -9.25
N MET A 83 -35.00 -4.25 -10.14
CA MET A 83 -36.17 -5.12 -9.92
C MET A 83 -36.02 -5.98 -8.67
N LEU A 84 -34.84 -6.55 -8.45
CA LEU A 84 -34.51 -7.41 -7.30
C LEU A 84 -34.47 -6.65 -5.97
N LYS A 85 -34.25 -5.32 -5.99
CA LYS A 85 -34.30 -4.48 -4.79
C LYS A 85 -35.72 -4.24 -4.30
N VAL A 86 -36.71 -4.31 -5.18
CA VAL A 86 -38.10 -3.92 -4.86
C VAL A 86 -38.97 -5.12 -4.50
N ASN A 87 -38.66 -6.32 -5.00
CA ASN A 87 -39.37 -7.55 -4.64
C ASN A 87 -38.58 -8.40 -3.64
N SER A 88 -39.13 -8.56 -2.43
CA SER A 88 -38.51 -9.35 -1.34
C SER A 88 -38.93 -10.83 -1.30
N THR A 89 -39.90 -11.25 -2.13
CA THR A 89 -40.36 -12.64 -2.21
C THR A 89 -39.60 -13.45 -3.25
N LEU A 90 -38.95 -12.78 -4.20
CA LEU A 90 -38.08 -13.41 -5.18
C LEU A 90 -36.87 -14.00 -4.44
N THR A 91 -36.69 -15.32 -4.52
CA THR A 91 -35.60 -16.04 -3.88
C THR A 91 -34.70 -16.76 -4.87
N GLU A 92 -35.10 -16.93 -6.13
CA GLU A 92 -34.29 -17.62 -7.14
C GLU A 92 -34.33 -16.92 -8.50
N LEU A 93 -33.15 -16.72 -9.11
CA LEU A 93 -33.00 -16.13 -10.45
C LEU A 93 -32.18 -17.06 -11.34
N TYR A 94 -32.70 -17.33 -12.54
CA TYR A 94 -32.10 -18.26 -13.49
C TYR A 94 -31.85 -17.58 -14.84
N PHE A 95 -30.68 -17.87 -15.40
CA PHE A 95 -30.32 -17.45 -16.75
C PHE A 95 -29.88 -18.65 -17.59
N ASP A 96 -30.41 -18.77 -18.82
CA ASP A 96 -29.92 -19.71 -19.81
C ASP A 96 -28.61 -19.18 -20.42
N ASP A 97 -27.52 -19.91 -20.21
CA ASP A 97 -26.14 -19.47 -20.44
C ASP A 97 -25.84 -19.12 -21.92
N LYS A 98 -26.63 -19.64 -22.87
CA LYS A 98 -26.32 -19.58 -24.30
C LYS A 98 -26.33 -18.17 -24.94
N ASN A 99 -26.98 -17.16 -24.34
CA ASN A 99 -27.18 -15.83 -24.96
C ASN A 99 -26.69 -14.62 -24.13
N ILE A 100 -26.02 -14.83 -22.99
CA ILE A 100 -25.55 -13.74 -22.12
C ILE A 100 -24.02 -13.67 -22.14
N PRO A 101 -23.42 -12.57 -22.63
CA PRO A 101 -21.97 -12.39 -22.61
C PRO A 101 -21.38 -12.39 -21.19
N ASN A 102 -20.17 -12.97 -21.02
CA ASN A 102 -19.48 -13.04 -19.70
C ASN A 102 -19.28 -11.66 -19.02
N HIS A 103 -19.11 -10.58 -19.79
CA HIS A 103 -18.99 -9.25 -19.21
C HIS A 103 -20.28 -8.76 -18.55
N ILE A 104 -21.45 -9.13 -19.10
CA ILE A 104 -22.77 -8.83 -18.51
C ILE A 104 -22.99 -9.66 -17.25
N LYS A 105 -22.52 -10.92 -17.22
CA LYS A 105 -22.57 -11.76 -16.01
C LYS A 105 -21.78 -11.13 -14.87
N ASN A 106 -20.53 -10.74 -15.14
CA ASN A 106 -19.66 -10.09 -14.16
C ASN A 106 -20.23 -8.74 -13.69
N GLU A 107 -20.88 -7.99 -14.59
CA GLU A 107 -21.54 -6.72 -14.25
C GLU A 107 -22.73 -6.92 -13.30
N ILE A 108 -23.59 -7.91 -13.55
CA ILE A 108 -24.68 -8.28 -12.64
C ILE A 108 -24.13 -8.69 -11.27
N GLU A 109 -23.08 -9.53 -11.21
CA GLU A 109 -22.44 -9.93 -9.95
C GLU A 109 -21.84 -8.74 -9.18
N LEU A 110 -21.16 -7.83 -9.88
CA LEU A 110 -20.61 -6.60 -9.31
C LEU A 110 -21.71 -5.70 -8.73
N LEU A 111 -22.78 -5.44 -9.49
CA LEU A 111 -23.90 -4.59 -9.07
C LEU A 111 -24.65 -5.15 -7.85
N LEU A 112 -24.73 -6.47 -7.73
CA LEU A 112 -25.31 -7.16 -6.56
C LEU A 112 -24.39 -7.13 -5.34
N SER A 113 -23.07 -7.25 -5.54
CA SER A 113 -22.08 -7.17 -4.46
C SER A 113 -21.96 -5.76 -3.87
N ALA A 114 -22.07 -4.73 -4.71
CA ALA A 114 -21.95 -3.33 -4.33
C ALA A 114 -23.15 -2.79 -3.52
N ASN A 115 -24.31 -3.44 -3.61
CA ASN A 115 -25.56 -2.98 -3.01
C ASN A 115 -25.99 -3.78 -1.76
N ARG A 116 -25.10 -4.56 -1.13
CA ARG A 116 -25.42 -5.25 0.14
C ARG A 116 -25.58 -4.24 1.29
N ASN A 117 -26.83 -3.89 1.60
CA ASN A 117 -27.16 -3.14 2.81
C ASN A 117 -27.10 -4.11 4.03
N PRO A 118 -26.31 -3.87 5.07
CA PRO A 118 -26.09 -4.84 6.16
C PRO A 118 -27.31 -5.12 7.05
N LYS A 119 -28.45 -4.47 6.80
CA LYS A 119 -29.64 -4.49 7.66
C LYS A 119 -30.87 -5.18 7.06
N ASP A 120 -30.86 -5.55 5.78
CA ASP A 120 -31.98 -6.22 5.13
C ASP A 120 -31.78 -7.73 5.11
N ASN A 121 -32.29 -8.41 6.15
CA ASN A 121 -32.32 -9.88 6.25
C ASN A 121 -33.28 -10.58 5.27
N GLY A 122 -33.71 -9.89 4.19
CA GLY A 122 -34.67 -10.41 3.21
C GLY A 122 -34.21 -10.39 1.74
N GLY A 123 -32.98 -9.94 1.44
CA GLY A 123 -32.50 -9.78 0.07
C GLY A 123 -31.61 -10.93 -0.41
N PHE A 124 -31.87 -11.45 -1.61
CA PHE A 124 -31.08 -12.41 -2.39
C PHE A 124 -29.60 -12.55 -1.95
N SER A 125 -29.23 -13.70 -1.39
CA SER A 125 -27.82 -14.05 -1.12
C SER A 125 -27.12 -14.49 -2.42
N GLN A 126 -25.78 -14.44 -2.48
CA GLN A 126 -25.00 -14.94 -3.63
C GLN A 126 -25.30 -16.42 -3.98
N ALA A 127 -25.89 -17.18 -3.05
CA ALA A 127 -26.25 -18.58 -3.21
C ALA A 127 -27.59 -18.82 -3.96
N ASN A 128 -28.33 -17.75 -4.28
CA ASN A 128 -29.72 -17.85 -4.74
C ASN A 128 -29.91 -17.64 -6.26
N TRP A 129 -28.84 -17.48 -7.03
CA TRP A 129 -28.88 -17.25 -8.47
C TRP A 129 -28.05 -18.34 -9.14
N TYR A 130 -28.58 -18.97 -10.19
CA TYR A 130 -27.96 -20.14 -10.82
C TYR A 130 -27.72 -19.91 -12.31
N TYR A 131 -26.48 -20.16 -12.75
CA TYR A 131 -26.13 -20.31 -14.16
C TYR A 131 -26.29 -21.78 -14.56
N LEU A 132 -27.17 -22.06 -15.53
CA LEU A 132 -27.37 -23.43 -16.02
C LEU A 132 -26.40 -23.72 -17.17
N GLU A 133 -25.23 -24.30 -16.87
CA GLU A 133 -24.29 -24.79 -17.89
C GLU A 133 -24.75 -26.14 -18.49
N LYS A 134 -25.27 -26.05 -19.72
CA LYS A 134 -25.43 -27.10 -20.76
C LYS A 134 -26.27 -28.37 -20.47
N SER A 135 -27.23 -28.51 -21.39
CA SER A 135 -27.85 -29.71 -21.99
C SER A 135 -29.16 -30.22 -21.38
N CYS A 136 -30.25 -29.53 -21.72
CA CYS A 136 -31.54 -30.17 -22.04
C CYS A 136 -32.12 -29.43 -23.25
N GLU A 137 -31.92 -29.97 -24.46
CA GLU A 137 -32.68 -29.52 -25.64
C GLU A 137 -34.14 -29.99 -25.61
N HIS A 138 -34.53 -30.75 -24.59
CA HIS A 138 -35.89 -31.16 -24.36
C HIS A 138 -36.23 -30.97 -22.88
N GLY A 139 -37.35 -30.29 -22.61
CA GLY A 139 -37.89 -30.06 -21.26
C GLY A 139 -38.14 -31.37 -20.48
N PRO A 140 -38.59 -31.26 -19.21
CA PRO A 140 -38.68 -32.41 -18.32
C PRO A 140 -39.73 -33.41 -18.86
N PHE A 141 -39.28 -34.59 -19.27
CA PHE A 141 -40.18 -35.71 -19.60
C PHE A 141 -40.74 -36.32 -18.31
N SER A 142 -42.01 -36.71 -18.35
CA SER A 142 -42.60 -37.59 -17.34
C SER A 142 -41.96 -38.98 -17.39
N GLU A 143 -42.00 -39.72 -16.27
CA GLU A 143 -41.47 -41.10 -16.16
C GLU A 143 -42.06 -42.05 -17.23
N SER A 144 -43.32 -41.83 -17.59
CA SER A 144 -44.04 -42.48 -18.68
C SER A 144 -43.48 -42.18 -20.07
N GLU A 145 -43.04 -40.94 -20.34
CA GLU A 145 -42.46 -40.55 -21.63
C GLU A 145 -41.01 -41.03 -21.81
N MET A 146 -40.25 -41.11 -20.71
CA MET A 146 -38.91 -41.72 -20.73
C MET A 146 -38.97 -43.22 -21.03
N ARG A 147 -39.97 -43.93 -20.49
CA ARG A 147 -40.22 -45.35 -20.81
C ARG A 147 -40.54 -45.55 -22.29
N GLN A 148 -41.41 -44.72 -22.87
CA GLN A 148 -41.79 -44.86 -24.28
C GLN A 148 -40.62 -44.57 -25.22
N LYS A 149 -39.81 -43.54 -24.94
CA LYS A 149 -38.62 -43.21 -25.76
C LYS A 149 -37.50 -44.25 -25.68
N TYR A 150 -37.39 -44.96 -24.57
CA TYR A 150 -36.48 -46.11 -24.43
C TYR A 150 -36.98 -47.32 -25.24
N ILE A 151 -38.28 -47.62 -25.17
CA ILE A 151 -38.93 -48.68 -25.97
C ILE A 151 -38.80 -48.40 -27.47
N ASP A 152 -38.87 -47.13 -27.88
CA ASP A 152 -38.75 -46.70 -29.27
C ASP A 152 -37.29 -46.60 -29.77
N GLY A 153 -36.30 -47.01 -28.96
CA GLY A 153 -34.88 -47.08 -29.34
C GLY A 153 -34.13 -45.73 -29.43
N ASN A 154 -34.72 -44.64 -28.93
CA ASN A 154 -34.21 -43.27 -29.10
C ASN A 154 -33.51 -42.70 -27.85
N LEU A 155 -33.29 -43.51 -26.81
CA LEU A 155 -32.63 -43.08 -25.57
C LEU A 155 -31.42 -43.98 -25.25
N ILE A 156 -30.21 -43.41 -25.25
CA ILE A 156 -28.98 -44.12 -24.89
C ILE A 156 -28.89 -44.18 -23.33
N PRO A 157 -28.54 -45.33 -22.72
CA PRO A 157 -28.53 -45.52 -21.25
C PRO A 157 -27.74 -44.47 -20.44
N THR A 158 -26.77 -43.80 -21.08
CA THR A 158 -25.91 -42.78 -20.49
C THR A 158 -26.66 -41.56 -19.93
N VAL A 159 -27.91 -41.31 -20.36
CA VAL A 159 -28.70 -40.15 -19.93
C VAL A 159 -29.31 -40.33 -18.52
N MET A 160 -29.55 -41.56 -18.08
CA MET A 160 -30.19 -41.79 -16.76
C MET A 160 -29.27 -41.49 -15.56
N VAL A 161 -27.95 -41.39 -15.74
CA VAL A 161 -26.99 -41.25 -14.63
C VAL A 161 -26.60 -39.80 -14.33
N LYS A 162 -26.90 -38.83 -15.23
CA LYS A 162 -26.49 -37.43 -15.04
C LYS A 162 -27.48 -36.56 -14.25
N CYS A 163 -28.69 -37.04 -14.05
CA CYS A 163 -29.69 -36.34 -13.25
C CYS A 163 -29.74 -37.01 -11.88
N ASN A 164 -29.30 -36.32 -10.81
CA ASN A 164 -29.44 -36.73 -9.40
C ASN A 164 -30.93 -36.81 -8.96
N LEU A 165 -31.79 -37.50 -9.71
CA LEU A 165 -33.24 -37.54 -9.54
C LEU A 165 -33.74 -38.82 -8.87
N ILE A 166 -32.85 -39.71 -8.39
CA ILE A 166 -33.27 -40.93 -7.70
C ILE A 166 -32.62 -40.96 -6.32
N SER A 167 -33.44 -40.90 -5.27
CA SER A 167 -32.99 -41.16 -3.90
C SER A 167 -32.42 -42.59 -3.79
N PRO A 168 -31.42 -42.86 -2.94
CA PRO A 168 -30.79 -44.20 -2.83
C PRO A 168 -31.75 -45.37 -2.53
N LEU A 169 -32.99 -45.08 -2.12
CA LEU A 169 -34.00 -46.04 -1.68
C LEU A 169 -34.77 -46.77 -2.79
N ARG A 170 -34.57 -46.46 -4.08
CA ARG A 170 -35.26 -47.15 -5.20
C ARG A 170 -34.36 -47.91 -6.17
N TRP A 171 -33.08 -48.10 -5.83
CA TRP A 171 -32.14 -48.81 -6.71
C TRP A 171 -32.52 -50.29 -6.89
N HIS A 172 -33.01 -50.97 -5.86
CA HIS A 172 -33.40 -52.38 -5.99
C HIS A 172 -34.61 -52.63 -6.90
N GLU A 173 -35.53 -51.66 -7.03
CA GLU A 173 -36.70 -51.79 -7.91
C GLU A 173 -36.31 -51.67 -9.40
N LEU A 174 -35.20 -51.01 -9.74
CA LEU A 174 -34.75 -50.86 -11.14
C LEU A 174 -33.96 -52.07 -11.65
N GLN A 175 -33.33 -52.85 -10.77
CA GLN A 175 -32.61 -54.08 -11.14
C GLN A 175 -33.55 -55.19 -11.62
N GLU A 176 -34.82 -55.17 -11.20
CA GLU A 176 -35.82 -56.19 -11.57
C GLU A 176 -36.34 -56.01 -13.01
N TYR A 177 -36.23 -54.81 -13.59
CA TYR A 177 -36.78 -54.48 -14.91
C TYR A 177 -35.73 -54.38 -16.03
N PHE A 178 -34.42 -54.29 -15.71
CA PHE A 178 -33.36 -54.11 -16.71
C PHE A 178 -32.11 -54.96 -16.42
N PRO A 179 -32.11 -56.26 -16.78
CA PRO A 179 -30.98 -57.18 -16.53
C PRO A 179 -29.70 -56.85 -17.32
N GLU A 180 -29.79 -56.01 -18.36
CA GLU A 180 -28.70 -55.70 -19.28
C GLU A 180 -27.76 -54.56 -18.81
N ILE A 181 -28.12 -53.87 -17.71
CA ILE A 181 -27.34 -52.74 -17.16
C ILE A 181 -26.02 -53.19 -16.52
N GLU A 182 -25.85 -54.49 -16.23
CA GLU A 182 -24.70 -55.04 -15.51
C GLU A 182 -23.36 -54.90 -16.27
N ASN A 183 -23.37 -54.71 -17.59
CA ASN A 183 -22.16 -54.77 -18.42
C ASN A 183 -21.64 -53.43 -18.97
N ALA A 184 -22.32 -52.30 -18.72
CA ALA A 184 -21.93 -51.01 -19.32
C ALA A 184 -21.32 -49.98 -18.34
N PHE A 185 -21.33 -50.22 -17.03
CA PHE A 185 -20.79 -49.29 -16.04
C PHE A 185 -20.06 -50.03 -14.90
N ILE A 186 -18.88 -50.55 -15.18
CA ILE A 186 -17.81 -50.69 -14.18
C ILE A 186 -16.73 -49.67 -14.54
N THR A 187 -17.03 -48.39 -14.33
CA THR A 187 -16.05 -47.36 -13.94
C THR A 187 -16.85 -46.27 -13.25
N GLU A 188 -16.87 -46.34 -11.93
CA GLU A 188 -17.61 -45.46 -11.04
C GLU A 188 -17.31 -43.95 -11.25
N PRO A 189 -18.24 -43.05 -10.90
CA PRO A 189 -17.97 -41.61 -10.72
C PRO A 189 -16.97 -41.30 -9.57
N THR A 190 -16.48 -42.32 -8.85
CA THR A 190 -15.48 -42.18 -7.77
C THR A 190 -14.11 -41.71 -8.27
N GLY A 191 -13.79 -41.91 -9.55
CA GLY A 191 -12.48 -41.53 -10.13
C GLY A 191 -12.19 -40.03 -10.08
N LYS A 192 -13.11 -39.16 -10.52
CA LYS A 192 -12.86 -37.70 -10.51
C LYS A 192 -12.88 -37.10 -9.12
N ALA A 193 -13.80 -37.54 -8.25
CA ALA A 193 -13.86 -37.07 -6.86
C ALA A 193 -12.65 -37.54 -6.05
N SER A 194 -12.18 -38.78 -6.26
CA SER A 194 -10.95 -39.28 -5.64
C SER A 194 -9.70 -38.56 -6.17
N LEU A 195 -9.63 -38.27 -7.47
CA LEU A 195 -8.54 -37.48 -8.06
C LEU A 195 -8.47 -36.06 -7.48
N ILE A 196 -9.60 -35.35 -7.37
CA ILE A 196 -9.65 -34.00 -6.77
C ILE A 196 -9.31 -34.07 -5.27
N LYS A 197 -9.83 -35.06 -4.54
CA LYS A 197 -9.51 -35.26 -3.12
C LYS A 197 -8.02 -35.57 -2.90
N ASN A 198 -7.42 -36.37 -3.79
CA ASN A 198 -6.00 -36.68 -3.78
C ASN A 198 -5.15 -35.45 -4.14
N GLU A 199 -5.57 -34.65 -5.12
CA GLU A 199 -4.88 -33.42 -5.50
C GLU A 199 -4.96 -32.38 -4.39
N LYS A 200 -6.15 -32.13 -3.82
CA LYS A 200 -6.35 -31.23 -2.69
C LYS A 200 -5.49 -31.64 -1.49
N GLY A 201 -5.53 -32.92 -1.10
CA GLY A 201 -4.70 -33.43 0.00
C GLY A 201 -3.20 -33.29 -0.27
N ARG A 202 -2.75 -33.49 -1.52
CA ARG A 202 -1.35 -33.26 -1.92
C ARG A 202 -0.96 -31.79 -1.79
N LEU A 203 -1.79 -30.87 -2.25
CA LEU A 203 -1.55 -29.44 -2.21
C LEU A 203 -1.59 -28.89 -0.78
N GLU A 204 -2.54 -29.36 0.03
CA GLU A 204 -2.63 -29.06 1.46
C GLU A 204 -1.39 -29.53 2.21
N LYS A 205 -0.91 -30.75 1.91
CA LYS A 205 0.37 -31.22 2.45
C LYS A 205 1.54 -30.31 2.04
N CYS A 206 1.61 -29.87 0.78
CA CYS A 206 2.65 -28.94 0.35
C CYS A 206 2.58 -27.60 1.09
N PHE A 207 1.37 -27.15 1.43
CA PHE A 207 1.14 -25.94 2.21
C PHE A 207 1.61 -26.09 3.67
N VAL A 208 1.20 -27.17 4.33
CA VAL A 208 1.68 -27.51 5.68
C VAL A 208 3.20 -27.66 5.71
N ASP A 209 3.76 -28.43 4.77
CA ASP A 209 5.20 -28.64 4.68
C ASP A 209 5.95 -27.32 4.45
N ALA A 210 5.40 -26.37 3.68
CA ALA A 210 6.04 -25.06 3.47
C ALA A 210 6.13 -24.26 4.78
N ILE A 211 5.06 -24.28 5.56
CA ILE A 211 4.94 -23.58 6.83
C ILE A 211 5.85 -24.23 7.89
N GLU A 212 5.78 -25.54 8.07
CA GLU A 212 6.58 -26.27 9.06
C GLU A 212 8.09 -26.14 8.81
N ASN A 213 8.50 -26.13 7.54
CA ASN A 213 9.90 -25.96 7.15
C ASN A 213 10.37 -24.50 7.08
N ARG A 214 9.49 -23.52 7.38
CA ARG A 214 9.80 -22.07 7.34
C ARG A 214 10.42 -21.65 6.02
N ASP A 215 9.80 -22.07 4.93
CA ASP A 215 10.35 -21.86 3.59
C ASP A 215 10.71 -20.39 3.33
N LEU A 216 11.79 -20.21 2.57
CA LEU A 216 12.22 -18.90 2.07
C LEU A 216 11.50 -18.61 0.75
N GLU A 217 10.83 -17.47 0.68
CA GLU A 217 10.12 -17.05 -0.54
C GLU A 217 10.35 -15.57 -0.84
N THR A 218 10.27 -15.19 -2.12
CA THR A 218 10.43 -13.80 -2.55
C THR A 218 9.21 -13.00 -2.11
N TRP A 219 9.40 -11.95 -1.31
CA TRP A 219 8.28 -11.17 -0.80
C TRP A 219 7.64 -10.33 -1.90
N GLY A 220 8.44 -9.66 -2.73
CA GLY A 220 7.90 -8.74 -3.74
C GLY A 220 7.18 -7.54 -3.14
N ARG A 221 7.61 -7.05 -1.96
CA ARG A 221 7.08 -5.84 -1.33
C ARG A 221 7.87 -4.61 -1.79
N ALA A 222 7.17 -3.57 -2.20
CA ALA A 222 7.74 -2.32 -2.69
C ALA A 222 7.12 -1.10 -2.01
N ARG A 223 7.90 -0.02 -1.87
CA ARG A 223 7.41 1.27 -1.42
C ARG A 223 7.23 2.22 -2.61
N LEU A 224 6.03 2.78 -2.77
CA LEU A 224 5.71 3.74 -3.82
C LEU A 224 5.48 5.12 -3.21
N MET A 225 6.45 6.02 -3.35
CA MET A 225 6.40 7.37 -2.80
C MET A 225 5.78 8.32 -3.82
N VAL A 226 4.68 9.00 -3.49
CA VAL A 226 4.05 10.01 -4.35
C VAL A 226 4.29 11.37 -3.74
N VAL A 227 5.14 12.17 -4.39
CA VAL A 227 5.67 13.44 -3.86
C VAL A 227 5.54 14.57 -4.88
N GLY A 228 5.66 15.83 -4.44
CA GLY A 228 5.45 17.01 -5.29
C GLY A 228 4.74 18.16 -4.58
N GLU A 229 4.70 19.32 -5.24
CA GLU A 229 4.12 20.56 -4.72
C GLU A 229 2.64 20.40 -4.28
N GLY A 230 2.20 21.15 -3.27
CA GLY A 230 0.79 21.31 -2.93
C GLY A 230 -0.08 21.62 -4.17
N GLY A 231 -1.17 20.88 -4.34
CA GLY A 231 -2.07 21.04 -5.50
C GLY A 231 -1.53 20.50 -6.83
N SER A 232 -0.41 19.77 -6.87
CA SER A 232 0.11 19.18 -8.11
C SER A 232 -0.68 17.97 -8.64
N GLY A 233 -1.70 17.47 -7.92
CA GLY A 233 -2.50 16.31 -8.33
C GLY A 233 -1.97 14.95 -7.84
N LYS A 234 -1.19 14.90 -6.75
CA LYS A 234 -0.69 13.66 -6.13
C LYS A 234 -1.80 12.69 -5.74
N THR A 235 -2.71 13.12 -4.87
CA THR A 235 -3.86 12.32 -4.42
C THR A 235 -4.74 11.90 -5.60
N SER A 236 -4.95 12.77 -6.59
CA SER A 236 -5.68 12.44 -7.82
C SER A 236 -4.94 11.40 -8.67
N THR A 237 -3.61 11.40 -8.66
CA THR A 237 -2.77 10.38 -9.31
C THR A 237 -2.88 9.05 -8.60
N VAL A 238 -2.81 9.02 -7.25
CA VAL A 238 -3.07 7.81 -6.47
C VAL A 238 -4.46 7.26 -6.77
N ARG A 239 -5.49 8.10 -6.79
CA ARG A 239 -6.86 7.67 -7.15
C ARG A 239 -6.95 7.08 -8.56
N SER A 240 -6.26 7.67 -9.54
CA SER A 240 -6.15 7.11 -10.89
C SER A 240 -5.45 5.74 -10.88
N LEU A 241 -4.37 5.59 -10.11
CA LEU A 241 -3.72 4.30 -9.90
C LEU A 241 -4.63 3.28 -9.25
N LEU A 242 -5.57 3.69 -8.40
CA LEU A 242 -6.55 2.80 -7.75
C LEU A 242 -7.83 2.59 -8.57
N GLY A 243 -7.98 3.25 -9.72
CA GLY A 243 -9.18 3.17 -10.55
C GLY A 243 -10.43 3.79 -9.91
N MET A 244 -10.25 4.64 -8.90
CA MET A 244 -11.35 5.34 -8.22
C MET A 244 -11.95 6.42 -9.11
N GLU A 245 -13.16 6.90 -8.82
CA GLU A 245 -13.74 8.02 -9.58
C GLU A 245 -12.93 9.31 -9.41
N PRO A 246 -12.83 10.16 -10.44
CA PRO A 246 -12.23 11.48 -10.33
C PRO A 246 -12.96 12.37 -9.31
N VAL A 247 -12.21 13.20 -8.60
CA VAL A 247 -12.76 14.19 -7.67
C VAL A 247 -12.10 15.52 -7.98
N LYS A 248 -12.92 16.57 -8.11
CA LYS A 248 -12.45 17.91 -8.46
C LYS A 248 -11.73 18.61 -7.31
N GLU A 249 -12.21 18.40 -6.09
CA GLU A 249 -11.70 19.06 -4.90
C GLU A 249 -11.20 18.03 -3.89
N HIS A 250 -9.93 18.16 -3.51
CA HIS A 250 -9.32 17.35 -2.48
C HIS A 250 -9.06 18.18 -1.24
N ILE A 251 -9.35 17.60 -0.08
CA ILE A 251 -8.81 18.10 1.18
C ILE A 251 -7.30 17.88 1.11
N SER A 252 -6.53 18.87 1.54
CA SER A 252 -5.08 18.76 1.64
C SER A 252 -4.66 17.55 2.49
N THR A 253 -3.72 16.76 1.98
CA THR A 253 -3.16 15.61 2.72
C THR A 253 -2.32 16.10 3.90
N GLN A 254 -2.61 15.58 5.09
CA GLN A 254 -1.82 15.81 6.31
C GLN A 254 -0.62 14.88 6.33
N VAL A 255 0.60 15.41 6.27
CA VAL A 255 1.87 14.68 6.25
C VAL A 255 1.95 13.59 5.17
N ALA A 256 1.25 12.46 5.31
CA ALA A 256 1.02 11.48 4.26
C ALA A 256 -0.23 10.59 4.52
N ASP A 257 -0.86 10.07 3.46
CA ASP A 257 -1.84 8.95 3.50
C ASP A 257 -1.18 7.67 3.00
N ILE A 258 -1.22 6.61 3.81
CA ILE A 258 -0.64 5.31 3.47
C ILE A 258 -1.71 4.35 2.99
N SER A 259 -1.43 3.63 1.90
CA SER A 259 -2.31 2.57 1.42
C SER A 259 -1.52 1.36 0.93
N VAL A 260 -2.10 0.16 1.10
CA VAL A 260 -1.51 -1.09 0.64
C VAL A 260 -2.29 -1.60 -0.58
N VAL A 261 -1.60 -2.02 -1.63
CA VAL A 261 -2.23 -2.56 -2.85
C VAL A 261 -1.41 -3.71 -3.44
N HIS A 262 -2.06 -4.59 -4.19
CA HIS A 262 -1.38 -5.60 -5.01
C HIS A 262 -1.36 -5.18 -6.48
N SER A 263 -0.26 -5.46 -7.17
CA SER A 263 -0.03 -5.05 -8.57
C SER A 263 -1.03 -5.66 -9.55
N ARG A 264 -1.68 -6.77 -9.18
CA ARG A 264 -2.67 -7.48 -10.01
C ARG A 264 -3.98 -6.73 -10.18
N ASP A 265 -4.42 -6.03 -9.13
CA ASP A 265 -5.78 -5.48 -9.04
C ASP A 265 -5.81 -3.99 -8.70
N TRP A 266 -4.74 -3.46 -8.09
CA TRP A 266 -4.64 -2.08 -7.62
C TRP A 266 -5.76 -1.66 -6.65
N VAL A 267 -6.28 -2.62 -5.87
CA VAL A 267 -7.33 -2.40 -4.88
C VAL A 267 -6.72 -2.05 -3.52
N LYS A 268 -7.22 -0.97 -2.89
CA LYS A 268 -6.79 -0.52 -1.55
C LYS A 268 -7.15 -1.59 -0.51
N ARG A 269 -6.17 -1.96 0.30
CA ARG A 269 -6.26 -2.90 1.43
C ARG A 269 -6.01 -2.17 2.75
N PRO A 270 -6.43 -2.75 3.89
CA PRO A 270 -6.05 -2.25 5.21
C PRO A 270 -4.53 -2.08 5.35
N ILE A 271 -4.08 -1.10 6.14
CA ILE A 271 -2.65 -0.85 6.39
C ILE A 271 -1.96 -2.06 7.02
N ASP A 272 -2.70 -2.79 7.84
CA ASP A 272 -2.27 -4.00 8.54
C ASP A 272 -2.51 -5.28 7.71
N ALA A 273 -2.74 -5.15 6.40
CA ALA A 273 -2.72 -6.28 5.50
C ALA A 273 -1.27 -6.76 5.32
N ASN A 274 -0.98 -7.97 5.81
CA ASN A 274 0.27 -8.67 5.54
C ASN A 274 0.14 -9.59 4.32
N ASP A 275 1.28 -10.03 3.80
CA ASP A 275 1.36 -10.93 2.65
C ASP A 275 1.69 -12.39 3.07
N PHE A 276 1.49 -12.77 4.34
CA PHE A 276 1.84 -14.11 4.84
C PHE A 276 1.15 -15.22 4.04
N ASP A 277 -0.16 -15.12 3.87
CA ASP A 277 -0.93 -16.12 3.13
C ASP A 277 -0.44 -16.22 1.69
N LEU A 278 -0.21 -15.09 1.02
CA LEU A 278 0.31 -15.06 -0.36
C LEU A 278 1.65 -15.80 -0.48
N LEU A 279 2.60 -15.53 0.42
CA LEU A 279 3.92 -16.17 0.39
C LEU A 279 3.83 -17.66 0.75
N ALA A 280 2.97 -18.03 1.71
CA ALA A 280 2.76 -19.43 2.07
C ALA A 280 2.22 -20.25 0.89
N HIS A 281 1.24 -19.71 0.15
CA HIS A 281 0.72 -20.35 -1.07
C HIS A 281 1.78 -20.43 -2.17
N ARG A 282 2.61 -19.40 -2.36
CA ARG A 282 3.73 -19.44 -3.34
C ARG A 282 4.77 -20.49 -2.99
N ALA A 283 5.20 -20.56 -1.73
CA ALA A 283 6.14 -21.57 -1.26
C ALA A 283 5.58 -22.99 -1.43
N ALA A 284 4.29 -23.17 -1.11
CA ALA A 284 3.58 -24.43 -1.30
C ALA A 284 3.44 -24.83 -2.77
N ALA A 285 3.09 -23.88 -3.65
CA ALA A 285 3.02 -24.10 -5.08
C ALA A 285 4.39 -24.48 -5.67
N ARG A 286 5.47 -23.82 -5.22
CA ARG A 286 6.86 -24.19 -5.57
C ARG A 286 7.18 -25.63 -5.18
N ARG A 287 6.81 -26.05 -3.95
CA ARG A 287 6.93 -27.45 -3.51
C ARG A 287 6.12 -28.41 -4.38
N ALA A 288 4.87 -28.06 -4.69
CA ALA A 288 3.99 -28.86 -5.52
C ALA A 288 4.59 -29.07 -6.93
N ARG A 289 5.15 -28.02 -7.55
CA ARG A 289 5.84 -28.10 -8.86
C ARG A 289 7.05 -29.04 -8.82
N VAL A 290 7.88 -28.96 -7.78
CA VAL A 290 9.05 -29.84 -7.61
C VAL A 290 8.63 -31.29 -7.40
N SER A 291 7.58 -31.53 -6.60
CA SER A 291 7.04 -32.87 -6.38
C SER A 291 6.52 -33.50 -7.68
N SER A 292 5.80 -32.72 -8.50
CA SER A 292 5.28 -33.17 -9.80
C SER A 292 6.39 -33.53 -10.78
N LYS A 293 7.47 -32.73 -10.86
CA LYS A 293 8.64 -33.03 -11.71
C LYS A 293 9.35 -34.31 -11.28
N ARG A 294 9.55 -34.54 -9.98
CA ARG A 294 10.16 -35.78 -9.46
C ARG A 294 9.33 -37.03 -9.77
N THR A 295 7.99 -36.94 -9.77
CA THR A 295 7.13 -38.07 -10.18
C THR A 295 7.21 -38.36 -11.68
N CYS A 296 7.34 -37.34 -12.54
CA CYS A 296 7.56 -37.53 -13.98
C CYS A 296 8.93 -38.15 -14.26
N ASP A 297 9.99 -37.68 -13.59
CA ASP A 297 11.34 -38.24 -13.75
C ASP A 297 11.41 -39.69 -13.22
N ASN A 298 10.79 -40.01 -12.09
CA ASN A 298 10.74 -41.40 -11.59
C ASN A 298 9.91 -42.34 -12.50
N SER A 299 8.90 -41.82 -13.20
CA SER A 299 8.12 -42.61 -14.18
C SER A 299 8.92 -42.91 -15.45
N LEU A 300 9.83 -42.02 -15.85
CA LEU A 300 10.75 -42.22 -16.98
C LEU A 300 11.95 -43.11 -16.58
N VAL A 301 12.47 -42.97 -15.35
CA VAL A 301 13.60 -43.75 -14.82
C VAL A 301 13.23 -45.22 -14.54
N SER A 302 11.94 -45.58 -14.45
CA SER A 302 11.52 -46.99 -14.37
C SER A 302 11.66 -47.79 -15.68
N LYS A 303 12.00 -47.15 -16.81
CA LYS A 303 12.30 -47.82 -18.10
C LYS A 303 13.77 -47.82 -18.50
N GLU A 304 14.66 -47.15 -17.76
CA GLU A 304 16.10 -47.08 -18.04
C GLU A 304 16.95 -47.53 -16.83
N ARG A 305 16.56 -48.64 -16.19
CA ARG A 305 17.39 -49.31 -15.16
C ARG A 305 18.14 -50.55 -15.67
N HIS A 306 18.34 -50.61 -16.97
CA HIS A 306 19.30 -51.51 -17.60
C HIS A 306 20.10 -50.75 -18.66
N ASP A 307 20.83 -49.70 -18.27
CA ASP A 307 22.21 -49.55 -18.72
C ASP A 307 22.94 -48.38 -18.05
N LEU A 308 24.25 -48.56 -17.90
CA LEU A 308 25.28 -47.55 -17.61
C LEU A 308 25.49 -47.09 -16.16
N SER A 309 26.29 -47.90 -15.49
CA SER A 309 27.36 -47.45 -14.60
C SER A 309 28.35 -46.49 -15.30
N LYS A 310 28.88 -45.54 -14.51
CA LYS A 310 30.14 -44.76 -14.64
C LYS A 310 30.02 -43.29 -15.11
N SER A 311 30.62 -42.43 -14.26
CA SER A 311 31.03 -41.02 -14.50
C SER A 311 29.88 -39.99 -14.55
N ALA A 312 29.94 -38.79 -13.99
CA ALA A 312 31.08 -37.96 -13.62
C ALA A 312 30.74 -37.00 -12.46
N ARG A 313 31.78 -36.66 -11.70
CA ARG A 313 31.84 -35.50 -10.79
C ARG A 313 31.88 -34.22 -11.63
N SER A 314 31.11 -33.20 -11.25
CA SER A 314 31.40 -31.82 -11.62
C SER A 314 30.80 -30.86 -10.58
N SER A 315 31.69 -30.04 -10.05
CA SER A 315 31.50 -29.00 -9.05
C SER A 315 30.89 -27.73 -9.64
N VAL A 316 29.93 -27.11 -8.94
CA VAL A 316 29.59 -25.69 -9.13
C VAL A 316 29.73 -24.98 -7.79
N HIS A 317 30.79 -24.18 -7.67
CA HIS A 317 30.96 -23.16 -6.65
C HIS A 317 30.19 -21.90 -7.08
N GLY A 318 29.31 -21.41 -6.22
CA GLY A 318 28.73 -20.06 -6.26
C GLY A 318 29.04 -19.31 -4.94
N PRO A 319 29.14 -17.98 -4.95
CA PRO A 319 29.91 -17.25 -3.95
C PRO A 319 29.05 -16.84 -2.74
N PHE A 320 29.21 -17.54 -1.62
CA PHE A 320 28.97 -17.00 -0.28
C PHE A 320 30.00 -17.63 0.68
N ALA A 321 31.25 -17.16 0.59
CA ALA A 321 32.28 -17.43 1.59
C ALA A 321 32.58 -16.11 2.30
N GLY A 322 31.89 -15.86 3.42
CA GLY A 322 32.03 -14.62 4.16
C GLY A 322 31.25 -14.52 5.45
N ILE A 323 30.91 -15.64 6.11
CA ILE A 323 30.51 -15.62 7.53
C ILE A 323 31.65 -16.25 8.31
N ARG A 324 32.49 -15.41 8.93
CA ARG A 324 33.46 -15.84 9.94
C ARG A 324 32.67 -16.46 11.09
N ARG A 325 32.72 -17.79 11.21
CA ARG A 325 32.33 -18.48 12.44
C ARG A 325 33.37 -18.15 13.51
N CYS A 326 33.06 -17.18 14.37
CA CYS A 326 33.71 -17.11 15.68
C CYS A 326 33.31 -18.36 16.45
N SER A 327 34.30 -19.19 16.80
CA SER A 327 34.15 -20.35 17.66
C SER A 327 33.76 -19.91 19.07
N SER A 328 32.47 -19.84 19.34
CA SER A 328 31.91 -20.00 20.68
C SER A 328 31.09 -21.29 20.67
N SER A 329 31.16 -22.03 21.77
CA SER A 329 30.47 -23.29 22.02
C SER A 329 29.02 -23.29 21.52
N PRO A 330 28.50 -24.38 20.93
CA PRO A 330 27.15 -24.40 20.37
C PRO A 330 26.14 -24.26 21.50
N SER A 331 25.55 -23.07 21.62
CA SER A 331 24.27 -22.91 22.29
C SER A 331 23.25 -23.78 21.54
N THR A 332 22.53 -24.63 22.27
CA THR A 332 21.38 -25.37 21.73
C THR A 332 20.47 -24.40 20.97
N PRO A 333 20.04 -24.70 19.73
CA PRO A 333 19.12 -23.84 18.99
C PRO A 333 17.85 -23.61 19.82
N PHE A 334 17.30 -22.38 19.84
CA PHE A 334 16.02 -22.14 20.50
C PHE A 334 14.93 -22.98 19.81
N ALA A 335 14.45 -24.02 20.49
CA ALA A 335 13.36 -24.84 19.97
C ALA A 335 12.06 -24.01 19.95
N PRO A 336 11.30 -24.02 18.84
CA PRO A 336 10.01 -23.33 18.78
C PRO A 336 9.06 -23.93 19.81
N SER A 337 8.38 -23.06 20.55
CA SER A 337 7.35 -23.45 21.53
C SER A 337 5.96 -23.58 20.92
N ARG A 338 5.74 -23.03 19.72
CA ARG A 338 4.47 -23.02 19.00
C ARG A 338 4.68 -23.24 17.49
N PRO A 339 3.81 -23.99 16.78
CA PRO A 339 3.84 -24.04 15.31
C PRO A 339 3.49 -22.66 14.71
N LEU A 340 3.90 -22.42 13.46
CA LEU A 340 3.58 -21.14 12.80
C LEU A 340 2.07 -20.95 12.59
N LEU A 341 1.34 -22.02 12.25
CA LEU A 341 -0.11 -22.05 12.19
C LEU A 341 -0.62 -23.27 12.96
N GLU A 342 -1.66 -23.08 13.75
CA GLU A 342 -2.40 -24.20 14.34
C GLU A 342 -3.24 -24.92 13.28
N GLN A 343 -3.64 -26.17 13.52
CA GLN A 343 -4.43 -26.96 12.57
C GLN A 343 -5.71 -26.25 12.10
N GLU A 344 -6.40 -25.55 13.01
CA GLU A 344 -7.59 -24.78 12.68
C GLU A 344 -7.29 -23.56 11.78
N GLU A 345 -6.12 -22.95 11.93
CA GLU A 345 -5.69 -21.83 11.09
C GLU A 345 -5.28 -22.30 9.71
N VAL A 346 -4.61 -23.45 9.60
CA VAL A 346 -4.31 -24.10 8.32
C VAL A 346 -5.59 -24.33 7.53
N ALA A 347 -6.63 -24.90 8.16
CA ALA A 347 -7.91 -25.17 7.50
C ALA A 347 -8.61 -23.89 7.00
N LYS A 348 -8.43 -22.76 7.70
CA LYS A 348 -9.01 -21.46 7.31
C LYS A 348 -8.23 -20.75 6.21
N ARG A 349 -6.90 -20.84 6.27
CA ARG A 349 -5.99 -20.09 5.38
C ARG A 349 -5.61 -20.86 4.12
N PHE A 350 -5.78 -22.18 4.09
CA PHE A 350 -5.54 -22.98 2.89
C PHE A 350 -6.63 -22.72 1.83
N ASP A 351 -6.23 -22.09 0.73
CA ASP A 351 -7.06 -21.92 -0.46
C ASP A 351 -6.60 -22.85 -1.59
N PHE A 352 -7.43 -23.86 -1.86
CA PHE A 352 -7.17 -24.85 -2.89
C PHE A 352 -7.09 -24.24 -4.29
N GLU A 353 -7.98 -23.30 -4.64
CA GLU A 353 -8.04 -22.77 -6.01
C GLU A 353 -6.86 -21.83 -6.28
N THR A 354 -6.52 -20.96 -5.32
CA THR A 354 -5.32 -20.12 -5.39
C THR A 354 -4.06 -20.97 -5.54
N LEU A 355 -3.88 -22.00 -4.70
CA LEU A 355 -2.69 -22.83 -4.77
C LEU A 355 -2.63 -23.64 -6.06
N LYS A 356 -3.77 -24.17 -6.53
CA LYS A 356 -3.85 -24.92 -7.78
C LYS A 356 -3.47 -24.04 -8.98
N SER A 357 -4.02 -22.83 -9.06
CA SER A 357 -3.64 -21.83 -10.07
C SER A 357 -2.15 -21.56 -10.03
N LEU A 358 -1.60 -21.18 -8.87
CA LEU A 358 -0.17 -20.93 -8.71
C LEU A 358 0.67 -22.17 -9.06
N ALA A 359 0.27 -23.38 -8.68
CA ALA A 359 1.02 -24.59 -8.98
C ALA A 359 1.01 -24.95 -10.48
N SER A 360 -0.07 -24.63 -11.19
CA SER A 360 -0.26 -24.91 -12.62
C SER A 360 0.45 -23.93 -13.55
N GLU A 361 0.70 -22.70 -13.09
CA GLU A 361 1.36 -21.67 -13.87
C GLU A 361 2.86 -21.96 -14.09
N THR A 362 3.33 -21.82 -15.34
CA THR A 362 4.76 -21.74 -15.66
C THR A 362 5.28 -20.39 -15.19
N GLU A 363 5.97 -20.34 -14.05
CA GLU A 363 6.61 -19.13 -13.47
C GLU A 363 5.92 -17.82 -13.89
N THR A 364 4.72 -17.57 -13.38
CA THR A 364 4.10 -16.26 -13.49
C THR A 364 5.02 -15.21 -12.89
N GLY A 365 5.07 -14.04 -13.53
CA GLY A 365 5.85 -12.91 -13.04
C GLY A 365 5.50 -12.62 -11.57
N LEU A 366 6.52 -12.26 -10.78
CA LEU A 366 6.38 -11.92 -9.38
C LEU A 366 5.29 -10.84 -9.22
N GLU A 367 4.17 -11.16 -8.58
CA GLU A 367 3.21 -10.13 -8.18
C GLU A 367 3.80 -9.32 -7.02
N VAL A 368 3.70 -8.01 -7.16
CA VAL A 368 4.28 -7.01 -6.26
C VAL A 368 3.20 -6.44 -5.34
N SER A 369 3.52 -6.32 -4.06
CA SER A 369 2.71 -5.65 -3.06
C SER A 369 3.28 -4.25 -2.83
N TYR A 370 2.51 -3.19 -3.09
CA TYR A 370 2.95 -1.80 -2.92
C TYR A 370 2.41 -1.21 -1.61
N THR A 371 3.28 -0.55 -0.86
CA THR A 371 2.90 0.44 0.15
C THR A 371 3.02 1.81 -0.48
N ILE A 372 1.88 2.41 -0.82
CA ILE A 372 1.80 3.74 -1.41
C ILE A 372 1.80 4.78 -0.30
N TRP A 373 2.70 5.75 -0.39
CA TRP A 373 2.79 6.91 0.49
C TRP A 373 2.40 8.16 -0.32
N ASP A 374 1.17 8.65 -0.15
CA ASP A 374 0.72 9.93 -0.72
C ASP A 374 1.17 11.07 0.19
N TYR A 375 2.30 11.70 -0.13
CA TYR A 375 2.93 12.68 0.75
C TYR A 375 2.28 14.07 0.61
N GLY A 376 2.15 14.79 1.71
CA GLY A 376 1.70 16.17 1.75
C GLY A 376 2.68 17.10 1.04
N GLY A 377 2.17 17.97 0.17
CA GLY A 377 3.00 18.91 -0.60
C GLY A 377 3.27 20.24 0.07
N GLN A 378 2.95 20.38 1.36
CA GLN A 378 3.07 21.62 2.12
C GLN A 378 4.48 21.73 2.72
N ARG A 379 5.05 22.94 2.69
CA ARG A 379 6.44 23.19 3.09
C ARG A 379 6.76 22.78 4.53
N VAL A 380 5.77 22.87 5.43
CA VAL A 380 5.93 22.49 6.84
C VAL A 380 6.29 21.00 7.00
N PHE A 381 5.86 20.13 6.06
CA PHE A 381 6.17 18.71 6.09
C PHE A 381 7.51 18.36 5.44
N TYR A 382 8.24 19.33 4.87
CA TYR A 382 9.55 19.09 4.26
C TYR A 382 10.62 18.78 5.30
N ALA A 383 10.42 19.26 6.53
CA ALA A 383 11.24 18.89 7.68
C ALA A 383 11.23 17.38 7.95
N LEU A 384 10.26 16.63 7.44
CA LEU A 384 10.10 15.19 7.65
C LEU A 384 10.71 14.34 6.52
N HIS A 385 11.25 14.95 5.46
CA HIS A 385 11.80 14.22 4.30
C HIS A 385 12.93 13.25 4.68
N HIS A 386 13.85 13.65 5.55
CA HIS A 386 14.98 12.81 5.96
C HIS A 386 14.57 11.57 6.77
N ILE A 387 13.36 11.59 7.35
CA ILE A 387 12.81 10.49 8.14
C ILE A 387 12.13 9.47 7.24
N PHE A 388 11.34 9.95 6.27
CA PHE A 388 10.44 9.08 5.51
C PHE A 388 10.88 8.83 4.08
N LEU A 389 11.78 9.62 3.49
CA LEU A 389 12.36 9.31 2.18
C LEU A 389 13.49 8.29 2.36
N THR A 390 13.37 7.14 1.70
CA THR A 390 14.28 5.99 1.87
C THR A 390 14.76 5.46 0.52
N HIS A 391 16.00 4.97 0.47
CA HIS A 391 16.62 4.45 -0.76
C HIS A 391 15.87 3.26 -1.40
N GLN A 392 15.19 2.42 -0.61
CA GLN A 392 14.40 1.27 -1.11
C GLN A 392 12.95 1.67 -1.44
N GLY A 393 12.80 2.59 -2.39
CA GLY A 393 11.48 3.03 -2.86
C GLY A 393 11.48 3.41 -4.33
N LEU A 394 10.30 3.45 -4.94
CA LEU A 394 10.04 4.04 -6.25
C LEU A 394 9.33 5.38 -6.05
N TYR A 395 9.79 6.43 -6.72
CA TYR A 395 9.28 7.79 -6.52
C TYR A 395 8.48 8.26 -7.73
N LEU A 396 7.24 8.67 -7.50
CA LEU A 396 6.44 9.46 -8.42
C LEU A 396 6.55 10.92 -8.03
N VAL A 397 7.30 11.71 -8.80
CA VAL A 397 7.37 13.16 -8.61
C VAL A 397 6.33 13.81 -9.51
N VAL A 398 5.27 14.32 -8.89
CA VAL A 398 4.06 14.80 -9.54
C VAL A 398 4.07 16.32 -9.67
N PHE A 399 3.91 16.83 -10.89
CA PHE A 399 3.84 18.26 -11.20
C PHE A 399 2.69 18.57 -12.17
N SER A 400 2.23 19.83 -12.19
CA SER A 400 1.17 20.27 -13.12
C SER A 400 1.78 20.71 -14.46
N LEU A 401 1.31 20.11 -15.56
CA LEU A 401 1.74 20.48 -16.92
C LEU A 401 1.38 21.94 -17.23
N LYS A 402 0.17 22.38 -16.84
CA LYS A 402 -0.28 23.76 -16.99
C LYS A 402 0.61 24.76 -16.24
N LYS A 403 0.87 24.51 -14.94
CA LYS A 403 1.76 25.39 -14.16
C LYS A 403 3.17 25.47 -14.77
N MET A 404 3.67 24.37 -15.34
CA MET A 404 4.99 24.36 -15.99
C MET A 404 5.03 25.31 -17.21
N LEU A 405 3.92 25.45 -17.94
CA LEU A 405 3.81 26.37 -19.08
C LEU A 405 3.55 27.82 -18.64
N GLU A 406 2.65 28.04 -17.68
CA GLU A 406 2.22 29.39 -17.27
C GLU A 406 3.16 30.05 -16.24
N LYS A 407 3.67 29.27 -15.29
CA LYS A 407 4.49 29.71 -14.14
C LYS A 407 5.79 28.92 -14.13
N GLN A 408 6.50 28.96 -15.26
CA GLN A 408 7.65 28.12 -15.52
C GLN A 408 8.75 28.24 -14.45
N ALA A 409 9.17 29.46 -14.10
CA ALA A 409 10.29 29.68 -13.16
C ALA A 409 10.02 29.00 -11.81
N MET A 410 8.85 29.25 -11.22
CA MET A 410 8.42 28.64 -9.97
C MET A 410 8.30 27.11 -10.09
N SER A 411 7.71 26.61 -11.18
CA SER A 411 7.53 25.16 -11.38
C SER A 411 8.85 24.42 -11.53
N VAL A 412 9.83 25.03 -12.22
CA VAL A 412 11.20 24.49 -12.35
C VAL A 412 11.91 24.45 -11.00
N GLU A 413 11.77 25.50 -10.19
CA GLU A 413 12.36 25.57 -8.84
C GLU A 413 11.77 24.49 -7.92
N PHE A 414 10.45 24.36 -7.87
CA PHE A 414 9.79 23.30 -7.09
C PHE A 414 10.17 21.90 -7.55
N LEU A 415 10.23 21.66 -8.87
CA LEU A 415 10.60 20.35 -9.38
C LEU A 415 12.05 20.01 -9.06
N LYS A 416 12.96 20.99 -9.16
CA LYS A 416 14.35 20.84 -8.72
C LYS A 416 14.44 20.53 -7.24
N PHE A 417 13.71 21.25 -6.40
CA PHE A 417 13.66 21.02 -4.95
C PHE A 417 13.32 19.56 -4.62
N TRP A 418 12.25 19.01 -5.23
CA TRP A 418 11.85 17.63 -4.99
C TRP A 418 12.85 16.61 -5.52
N LEU A 419 13.40 16.82 -6.72
CA LEU A 419 14.41 15.93 -7.31
C LEU A 419 15.74 15.95 -6.53
N ASN A 420 16.10 17.11 -5.99
CA ASN A 420 17.23 17.28 -5.09
C ASN A 420 16.98 16.57 -3.75
N SER A 421 15.77 16.69 -3.18
CA SER A 421 15.38 15.98 -1.96
C SER A 421 15.41 14.46 -2.15
N THR A 422 14.89 13.94 -3.26
CA THR A 422 14.97 12.49 -3.55
C THR A 422 16.42 12.06 -3.77
N LYS A 423 17.23 12.84 -4.50
CA LYS A 423 18.65 12.54 -4.68
C LYS A 423 19.43 12.51 -3.37
N LEU A 424 19.09 13.38 -2.43
CA LEU A 424 19.75 13.51 -1.14
C LEU A 424 19.44 12.36 -0.18
N HIS A 425 18.17 11.95 -0.11
CA HIS A 425 17.69 10.96 0.87
C HIS A 425 17.46 9.56 0.27
N ALA A 426 17.41 9.46 -1.06
CA ALA A 426 17.12 8.24 -1.79
C ALA A 426 17.88 8.23 -3.13
N SER A 427 19.20 8.46 -3.07
CA SER A 427 20.11 8.61 -4.23
C SER A 427 19.94 7.54 -5.32
N ASP A 428 19.71 6.30 -4.91
CA ASP A 428 19.59 5.14 -5.78
C ASP A 428 18.15 4.86 -6.20
N ALA A 429 17.16 5.60 -5.71
CA ALA A 429 15.77 5.30 -6.01
C ALA A 429 15.39 5.74 -7.44
N PRO A 430 14.69 4.90 -8.22
CA PRO A 430 14.14 5.31 -9.51
C PRO A 430 13.05 6.37 -9.33
N VAL A 431 13.05 7.37 -10.21
CA VAL A 431 12.09 8.46 -10.23
C VAL A 431 11.27 8.44 -11.52
N ILE A 432 9.96 8.42 -11.43
CA ILE A 432 9.05 8.64 -12.56
C ILE A 432 8.45 10.03 -12.39
N LEU A 433 8.60 10.89 -13.40
CA LEU A 433 7.94 12.19 -13.42
C LEU A 433 6.51 12.02 -13.92
N VAL A 434 5.53 12.54 -13.19
CA VAL A 434 4.11 12.49 -13.60
C VAL A 434 3.59 13.91 -13.83
N GLY A 435 3.19 14.19 -15.06
CA GLY A 435 2.61 15.48 -15.45
C GLY A 435 1.09 15.42 -15.42
N THR A 436 0.46 16.06 -14.45
CA THR A 436 -1.00 16.09 -14.28
C THR A 436 -1.64 17.26 -15.02
N HIS A 437 -2.97 17.35 -14.97
CA HIS A 437 -3.78 18.39 -15.63
C HIS A 437 -3.61 18.37 -17.16
N LEU A 438 -3.45 17.18 -17.74
CA LEU A 438 -3.34 16.98 -19.19
C LEU A 438 -4.59 17.51 -19.94
N ASP A 439 -5.74 17.48 -19.28
CA ASP A 439 -7.02 18.02 -19.74
C ASP A 439 -7.08 19.56 -19.82
N GLU A 440 -6.11 20.26 -19.22
CA GLU A 440 -6.05 21.73 -19.27
C GLU A 440 -5.12 22.27 -20.38
N ILE A 441 -4.34 21.40 -21.04
CA ILE A 441 -3.39 21.78 -22.11
C ILE A 441 -3.88 21.33 -23.51
N LYS A 442 -5.18 21.54 -23.79
CA LYS A 442 -5.90 20.93 -24.95
C LYS A 442 -5.47 21.44 -26.34
N THR A 443 -4.95 22.66 -26.46
CA THR A 443 -4.59 23.24 -27.76
C THR A 443 -3.13 22.93 -28.10
N ASN A 444 -2.87 22.30 -29.25
CA ASN A 444 -1.54 21.84 -29.67
C ASN A 444 -0.83 21.01 -28.59
N GLN A 445 -1.57 20.09 -27.95
CA GLN A 445 -1.10 19.33 -26.79
C GLN A 445 0.29 18.70 -27.01
N ARG A 446 0.57 18.12 -28.18
CA ARG A 446 1.88 17.53 -28.48
C ARG A 446 3.00 18.58 -28.48
N GLU A 447 2.80 19.71 -29.15
CA GLU A 447 3.76 20.82 -29.18
C GLU A 447 4.04 21.34 -27.76
N GLN A 448 3.01 21.48 -26.93
CA GLN A 448 3.14 21.89 -25.54
C GLN A 448 3.91 20.87 -24.69
N LEU A 449 3.69 19.57 -24.91
CA LEU A 449 4.46 18.51 -24.27
C LEU A 449 5.93 18.52 -24.71
N ASP A 450 6.23 18.79 -25.98
CA ASP A 450 7.61 18.90 -26.48
C ASP A 450 8.32 20.14 -25.89
N VAL A 451 7.61 21.25 -25.70
CA VAL A 451 8.10 22.42 -24.95
C VAL A 451 8.42 22.03 -23.52
N ILE A 452 7.51 21.35 -22.81
CA ILE A 452 7.75 20.87 -21.43
C ILE A 452 8.96 19.94 -21.39
N ASN A 453 9.10 19.03 -22.36
CA ASN A 453 10.22 18.11 -22.45
C ASN A 453 11.56 18.85 -22.57
N THR A 454 11.59 19.93 -23.38
CA THR A 454 12.75 20.84 -23.50
C THR A 454 13.06 21.54 -22.18
N ILE A 455 12.03 21.99 -21.46
CA ILE A 455 12.19 22.61 -20.13
C ILE A 455 12.80 21.63 -19.12
N LEU A 456 12.33 20.37 -19.13
CA LEU A 456 12.85 19.31 -18.27
C LEU A 456 14.35 19.04 -18.56
N LEU A 457 14.74 19.03 -19.83
CA LEU A 457 16.14 18.84 -20.24
C LEU A 457 17.03 20.04 -19.89
N ASP A 458 16.64 21.24 -20.29
CA ASP A 458 17.55 22.40 -20.29
C ASP A 458 17.55 23.12 -18.94
N LYS A 459 16.35 23.33 -18.37
CA LYS A 459 16.18 24.13 -17.15
C LYS A 459 16.21 23.27 -15.90
N VAL A 460 15.49 22.14 -15.89
CA VAL A 460 15.47 21.20 -14.74
C VAL A 460 16.71 20.30 -14.74
N LYS A 461 17.25 19.98 -15.93
CA LYS A 461 18.39 19.08 -16.12
C LYS A 461 18.12 17.68 -15.57
N VAL A 462 16.96 17.11 -15.95
CA VAL A 462 16.46 15.81 -15.45
C VAL A 462 17.44 14.65 -15.61
N LEU A 463 18.37 14.72 -16.56
CA LEU A 463 19.44 13.73 -16.76
C LEU A 463 20.46 13.65 -15.60
N LYS A 464 20.45 14.62 -14.67
CA LYS A 464 21.27 14.58 -13.44
C LYS A 464 20.71 13.66 -12.35
N TYR A 465 19.53 13.09 -12.57
CA TYR A 465 18.77 12.28 -11.62
C TYR A 465 18.43 10.93 -12.26
N ARG A 466 18.03 9.94 -11.45
CA ARG A 466 17.62 8.60 -11.91
C ARG A 466 16.17 8.60 -12.45
N VAL A 467 15.88 9.51 -13.37
CA VAL A 467 14.55 9.63 -13.98
C VAL A 467 14.34 8.52 -15.02
N ILE A 468 13.23 7.79 -14.87
CA ILE A 468 12.77 6.77 -15.80
C ILE A 468 11.86 7.46 -16.85
N PRO A 469 12.28 7.52 -18.12
CA PRO A 469 11.51 8.21 -19.15
C PRO A 469 10.29 7.39 -19.59
N ASN A 470 9.25 8.09 -20.05
CA ASN A 470 8.13 7.50 -20.75
C ASN A 470 8.53 7.19 -22.20
N ARG A 471 9.05 5.98 -22.41
CA ARG A 471 9.62 5.57 -23.72
C ARG A 471 8.59 5.45 -24.83
N SER A 472 7.32 5.13 -24.52
CA SER A 472 6.28 5.00 -25.56
C SER A 472 5.91 6.33 -26.20
N GLU A 473 6.05 7.44 -25.46
CA GLU A 473 5.69 8.79 -25.91
C GLU A 473 6.92 9.67 -26.22
N GLU A 474 8.12 9.14 -26.01
CA GLU A 474 9.41 9.86 -26.12
C GLU A 474 9.48 11.11 -25.22
N LEU A 475 8.93 11.01 -23.99
CA LEU A 475 8.89 12.09 -23.01
C LEU A 475 9.64 11.72 -21.72
N PHE A 476 10.25 12.71 -21.05
CA PHE A 476 10.83 12.51 -19.71
C PHE A 476 9.79 12.44 -18.59
N CYS A 477 8.52 12.71 -18.89
CA CYS A 477 7.42 12.58 -17.95
C CYS A 477 6.28 11.74 -18.52
N PHE A 478 5.45 11.20 -17.63
CA PHE A 478 4.21 10.53 -17.94
C PHE A 478 3.04 11.53 -17.81
N PRO A 479 2.48 12.05 -18.92
CA PRO A 479 1.32 12.92 -18.86
C PRO A 479 0.06 12.13 -18.49
N ILE A 480 -0.78 12.66 -17.61
CA ILE A 480 -2.01 12.01 -17.16
C ILE A 480 -3.17 13.01 -17.02
N ASN A 481 -4.34 12.59 -17.52
CA ASN A 481 -5.62 13.24 -17.24
C ASN A 481 -6.29 12.55 -16.04
N ASN A 482 -6.17 13.13 -14.84
CA ASN A 482 -6.78 12.55 -13.64
C ASN A 482 -8.31 12.69 -13.61
N ASN A 483 -8.88 13.56 -14.45
CA ASN A 483 -10.31 13.82 -14.57
C ASN A 483 -11.03 12.88 -15.56
N ASP A 484 -10.30 12.02 -16.28
CA ASP A 484 -10.90 10.98 -17.10
C ASP A 484 -11.71 10.01 -16.21
N PRO A 485 -13.00 9.73 -16.48
CA PRO A 485 -13.79 8.81 -15.66
C PRO A 485 -13.39 7.34 -15.83
N SER A 486 -12.57 6.98 -16.83
CA SER A 486 -12.13 5.61 -17.08
C SER A 486 -11.37 5.02 -15.88
N VAL A 487 -11.75 3.81 -15.48
CA VAL A 487 -11.08 3.01 -14.44
C VAL A 487 -9.62 2.70 -14.81
N ASN A 488 -9.31 2.65 -16.11
CA ASN A 488 -8.01 2.28 -16.66
C ASN A 488 -7.17 3.47 -17.14
N ARG A 489 -7.53 4.71 -16.80
CA ARG A 489 -6.79 5.93 -17.21
C ARG A 489 -5.32 5.98 -16.79
N ALA A 490 -4.92 5.19 -15.79
CA ALA A 490 -3.53 5.06 -15.34
C ALA A 490 -2.89 3.73 -15.72
N GLN A 491 -3.47 2.95 -16.64
CA GLN A 491 -3.00 1.59 -16.96
C GLN A 491 -1.54 1.55 -17.42
N GLU A 492 -1.13 2.46 -18.31
CA GLU A 492 0.26 2.52 -18.77
C GLU A 492 1.22 2.97 -17.65
N LEU A 493 0.78 3.87 -16.77
CA LEU A 493 1.56 4.26 -15.58
C LEU A 493 1.73 3.07 -14.62
N ARG A 494 0.68 2.27 -14.38
CA ARG A 494 0.74 1.04 -13.59
C ARG A 494 1.75 0.05 -14.18
N LYS A 495 1.76 -0.11 -15.51
CA LYS A 495 2.73 -0.98 -16.21
C LYS A 495 4.16 -0.48 -16.00
N LEU A 496 4.41 0.82 -16.21
CA LEU A 496 5.74 1.40 -16.02
C LEU A 496 6.22 1.27 -14.57
N ILE A 497 5.35 1.55 -13.59
CA ILE A 497 5.67 1.35 -12.17
C ILE A 497 6.05 -0.11 -11.91
N ASN A 498 5.26 -1.07 -12.43
CA ASN A 498 5.51 -2.48 -12.18
C ASN A 498 6.81 -2.97 -12.82
N GLN A 499 7.07 -2.60 -14.08
CA GLN A 499 8.32 -2.93 -14.77
C GLN A 499 9.53 -2.35 -14.04
N THR A 500 9.49 -1.06 -13.72
CA THR A 500 10.57 -0.38 -12.97
C THR A 500 10.82 -1.02 -11.62
N THR A 501 9.75 -1.45 -10.93
CA THR A 501 9.86 -2.08 -9.62
C THR A 501 10.52 -3.45 -9.71
N LEU A 502 10.13 -4.29 -10.66
CA LEU A 502 10.69 -5.64 -10.84
C LEU A 502 12.19 -5.64 -11.18
N GLU A 503 12.72 -4.54 -11.72
CA GLU A 503 14.15 -4.33 -11.97
C GLU A 503 14.96 -4.01 -10.70
N GLN A 504 14.31 -3.67 -9.58
CA GLN A 504 15.01 -3.32 -8.36
C GLN A 504 15.52 -4.55 -7.61
N GLU A 505 16.76 -4.49 -7.11
CA GLU A 505 17.43 -5.61 -6.46
C GLU A 505 16.68 -6.11 -5.20
N TYR A 506 16.18 -5.18 -4.39
CA TYR A 506 15.52 -5.50 -3.11
C TYR A 506 14.20 -6.27 -3.28
N ILE A 507 13.54 -6.18 -4.45
CA ILE A 507 12.27 -6.86 -4.73
C ILE A 507 12.41 -8.38 -4.78
N ASN A 508 13.59 -8.86 -5.19
CA ASN A 508 13.89 -10.28 -5.32
C ASN A 508 14.42 -10.91 -4.02
N ARG A 509 14.46 -10.15 -2.92
CA ARG A 509 14.93 -10.64 -1.63
C ARG A 509 13.97 -11.70 -1.08
N LYS A 510 14.53 -12.85 -0.72
CA LYS A 510 13.79 -13.94 -0.06
C LYS A 510 13.73 -13.71 1.45
N VAL A 511 12.58 -14.00 2.04
CA VAL A 511 12.34 -13.95 3.48
C VAL A 511 11.71 -15.26 3.96
N PRO A 512 12.00 -15.68 5.19
CA PRO A 512 11.38 -16.87 5.75
C PRO A 512 9.94 -16.58 6.16
N LEU A 513 9.03 -17.54 5.95
CA LEU A 513 7.61 -17.38 6.29
C LEU A 513 7.37 -16.99 7.76
N VAL A 514 8.26 -17.41 8.67
CA VAL A 514 8.18 -17.06 10.09
C VAL A 514 8.25 -15.55 10.35
N TRP A 515 9.01 -14.79 9.56
CA TRP A 515 9.06 -13.33 9.72
C TRP A 515 7.70 -12.69 9.45
N LEU A 516 7.03 -13.12 8.37
CA LEU A 516 5.69 -12.62 8.07
C LEU A 516 4.64 -13.11 9.06
N LYS A 517 4.83 -14.28 9.68
CA LYS A 517 3.94 -14.75 10.76
C LYS A 517 4.07 -13.88 12.02
N VAL A 518 5.29 -13.49 12.39
CA VAL A 518 5.52 -12.55 13.50
C VAL A 518 4.83 -11.21 13.22
N LEU A 519 4.97 -10.68 12.01
CA LEU A 519 4.29 -9.46 11.58
C LEU A 519 2.76 -9.61 11.60
N ASP A 520 2.25 -10.75 11.13
CA ASP A 520 0.83 -11.09 11.14
C ASP A 520 0.24 -11.07 12.57
N ASP A 521 0.96 -11.60 13.57
CA ASP A 521 0.52 -11.51 14.97
C ASP A 521 0.58 -10.09 15.53
N MET A 522 1.58 -9.32 15.14
CA MET A 522 1.69 -7.90 15.53
C MET A 522 0.51 -7.09 14.96
N PHE A 523 0.13 -7.32 13.71
CA PHE A 523 -1.03 -6.71 13.06
C PHE A 523 -2.36 -7.19 13.66
N ALA A 524 -2.49 -8.50 13.92
CA ALA A 524 -3.70 -9.07 14.53
C ALA A 524 -4.02 -8.48 15.91
N ALA A 525 -3.01 -8.03 16.65
CA ALA A 525 -3.19 -7.39 17.95
C ALA A 525 -3.80 -5.98 17.87
N LYS A 526 -3.89 -5.36 16.67
CA LYS A 526 -4.46 -4.02 16.43
C LYS A 526 -3.85 -2.93 17.31
N LYS A 527 -2.53 -3.01 17.53
CA LYS A 527 -1.74 -1.99 18.26
C LYS A 527 -0.86 -1.22 17.29
N ALA A 528 -0.79 0.10 17.49
CA ALA A 528 0.05 0.97 16.66
C ALA A 528 1.56 0.75 16.89
N TYR A 529 1.95 0.23 18.06
CA TYR A 529 3.35 0.04 18.43
C TYR A 529 3.52 -1.10 19.45
N PHE A 530 4.75 -1.56 19.59
CA PHE A 530 5.18 -2.59 20.54
C PHE A 530 6.53 -2.21 21.17
N SER A 531 6.78 -2.66 22.39
CA SER A 531 8.16 -2.68 22.89
C SER A 531 8.96 -3.76 22.17
N LEU A 532 10.26 -3.53 21.99
CA LEU A 532 11.16 -4.51 21.38
C LEU A 532 11.15 -5.84 22.13
N ASP A 533 11.11 -5.82 23.46
CA ASP A 533 10.99 -7.03 24.29
C ASP A 533 9.74 -7.84 23.97
N ARG A 534 8.62 -7.18 23.67
CA ARG A 534 7.39 -7.86 23.28
C ARG A 534 7.54 -8.48 21.90
N VAL A 535 8.18 -7.80 20.95
CA VAL A 535 8.47 -8.37 19.62
C VAL A 535 9.39 -9.58 19.74
N LEU A 536 10.48 -9.48 20.51
CA LEU A 536 11.39 -10.59 20.79
C LEU A 536 10.67 -11.78 21.43
N LYS A 537 9.71 -11.53 22.33
CA LYS A 537 8.89 -12.60 22.93
C LYS A 537 8.01 -13.30 21.89
N ILE A 538 7.33 -12.55 21.02
CA ILE A 538 6.51 -13.13 19.93
C ILE A 538 7.40 -13.94 18.98
N ALA A 539 8.54 -13.39 18.56
CA ALA A 539 9.47 -14.10 17.66
C ALA A 539 10.03 -15.38 18.30
N ARG A 540 10.34 -15.35 19.60
CA ARG A 540 10.82 -16.50 20.36
C ARG A 540 9.80 -17.63 20.42
N GLU A 541 8.50 -17.33 20.45
CA GLU A 541 7.46 -18.38 20.45
C GLU A 541 7.58 -19.28 19.21
N TYR A 542 8.00 -18.68 18.09
CA TYR A 542 8.30 -19.35 16.83
C TYR A 542 9.77 -19.70 16.65
N GLY A 543 10.62 -19.63 17.69
CA GLY A 543 12.04 -19.97 17.62
C GLY A 543 12.83 -19.11 16.62
N VAL A 544 12.56 -17.79 16.61
CA VAL A 544 13.39 -16.78 15.92
C VAL A 544 14.36 -16.18 16.93
N GLU A 545 15.65 -16.16 16.60
CA GLU A 545 16.70 -15.65 17.48
C GLU A 545 16.71 -14.11 17.53
N PRO A 546 17.17 -13.48 18.63
CA PRO A 546 17.21 -12.01 18.74
C PRO A 546 17.95 -11.29 17.60
N ASP A 547 19.08 -11.82 17.14
CA ASP A 547 19.85 -11.24 16.03
C ASP A 547 19.07 -11.31 14.70
N GLU A 548 18.28 -12.38 14.53
CA GLU A 548 17.41 -12.54 13.37
C GLU A 548 16.24 -11.56 13.43
N VAL A 549 15.68 -11.28 14.61
CA VAL A 549 14.67 -10.23 14.82
C VAL A 549 15.21 -8.85 14.45
N GLY A 550 16.47 -8.53 14.78
CA GLY A 550 17.12 -7.30 14.34
C GLY A 550 17.16 -7.19 12.82
N SER A 551 17.58 -8.25 12.13
CA SER A 551 17.60 -8.30 10.66
C SER A 551 16.21 -8.18 10.02
N MET A 552 15.21 -8.82 10.63
CA MET A 552 13.81 -8.77 10.22
C MET A 552 13.26 -7.35 10.33
N LEU A 553 13.38 -6.72 11.51
CA LEU A 553 12.87 -5.37 11.74
C LEU A 553 13.59 -4.34 10.87
N LYS A 554 14.89 -4.52 10.62
CA LYS A 554 15.63 -3.64 9.70
C LYS A 554 15.03 -3.72 8.29
N MET A 555 14.76 -4.93 7.80
CA MET A 555 14.14 -5.10 6.48
C MET A 555 12.72 -4.50 6.43
N PHE A 556 11.91 -4.71 7.47
CA PHE A 556 10.56 -4.14 7.53
C PHE A 556 10.60 -2.60 7.58
N HIS A 557 11.60 -2.03 8.26
CA HIS A 557 11.83 -0.60 8.29
C HIS A 557 12.26 -0.05 6.92
N ASP A 558 13.24 -0.68 6.28
CA ASP A 558 13.74 -0.27 4.96
C ASP A 558 12.60 -0.29 3.89
N LEU A 559 11.65 -1.22 4.02
CA LEU A 559 10.46 -1.33 3.15
C LEU A 559 9.29 -0.42 3.55
N GLY A 560 9.39 0.29 4.68
CA GLY A 560 8.34 1.16 5.19
C GLY A 560 7.10 0.43 5.71
N VAL A 561 7.23 -0.85 6.09
CA VAL A 561 6.16 -1.67 6.69
C VAL A 561 6.02 -1.37 8.19
N VAL A 562 7.14 -1.14 8.86
CA VAL A 562 7.21 -0.69 10.27
C VAL A 562 8.21 0.46 10.38
N ILE A 563 8.22 1.18 11.50
CA ILE A 563 9.25 2.17 11.80
C ILE A 563 9.98 1.72 13.07
N HIS A 564 11.28 1.48 12.94
CA HIS A 564 12.13 1.08 14.06
C HIS A 564 13.55 1.60 13.85
N GLN A 565 13.97 2.55 14.69
CA GLN A 565 15.30 3.17 14.61
C GLN A 565 16.30 2.40 15.48
N GLN A 566 16.86 1.33 14.91
CA GLN A 566 17.76 0.43 15.65
C GLN A 566 19.06 1.09 16.12
N ALA A 567 19.57 2.05 15.36
CA ALA A 567 20.84 2.70 15.63
C ALA A 567 20.75 3.79 16.71
N THR A 568 19.53 4.14 17.14
CA THR A 568 19.28 5.26 18.05
C THR A 568 18.90 4.71 19.43
N PRO A 569 19.76 4.86 20.46
CA PRO A 569 19.55 4.21 21.76
C PRO A 569 18.19 4.53 22.41
N ASN A 570 17.72 5.77 22.30
CA ASN A 570 16.45 6.22 22.90
C ASN A 570 15.22 5.65 22.18
N LEU A 571 15.36 5.26 20.90
CA LEU A 571 14.25 4.83 20.04
C LEU A 571 14.22 3.33 19.77
N HIS A 572 15.35 2.64 19.98
CA HIS A 572 15.49 1.20 19.78
C HIS A 572 14.48 0.37 20.60
N GLY A 573 14.00 0.90 21.73
CA GLY A 573 13.05 0.19 22.59
C GLY A 573 11.64 0.05 22.02
N VAL A 574 11.27 0.82 21.00
CA VAL A 574 9.89 0.89 20.47
C VAL A 574 9.86 0.58 18.97
N VAL A 575 8.97 -0.34 18.60
CA VAL A 575 8.67 -0.71 17.21
C VAL A 575 7.30 -0.17 16.85
N VAL A 576 7.24 0.83 15.98
CA VAL A 576 5.98 1.37 15.47
C VAL A 576 5.52 0.51 14.31
N VAL A 577 4.38 -0.16 14.50
CA VAL A 577 3.79 -1.13 13.56
C VAL A 577 2.76 -0.48 12.65
N ASP A 578 2.16 0.62 13.09
CA ASP A 578 1.31 1.48 12.27
C ASP A 578 2.05 2.81 11.98
N PRO A 579 2.71 2.95 10.82
CA PRO A 579 3.33 4.20 10.43
C PRO A 579 2.35 5.39 10.36
N GLN A 580 1.08 5.16 10.06
CA GLN A 580 0.06 6.21 9.98
C GLN A 580 -0.22 6.83 11.34
N TRP A 581 -0.16 6.04 12.42
CA TRP A 581 -0.25 6.55 13.79
C TRP A 581 0.87 7.56 14.07
N LEU A 582 2.13 7.24 13.76
CA LEU A 582 3.24 8.18 13.99
C LEU A 582 3.07 9.47 13.18
N LEU A 583 2.72 9.34 11.89
CA LEU A 583 2.45 10.49 11.03
C LEU A 583 1.34 11.38 11.61
N SER A 584 0.28 10.78 12.16
CA SER A 584 -0.81 11.54 12.79
C SER A 584 -0.36 12.31 14.03
N LYS A 585 0.49 11.72 14.88
CA LYS A 585 1.05 12.38 16.07
C LYS A 585 1.98 13.53 15.69
N LEU A 586 2.80 13.36 14.65
CA LEU A 586 3.64 14.43 14.10
C LEU A 586 2.80 15.55 13.48
N ALA A 587 1.71 15.20 12.78
CA ALA A 587 0.80 16.17 12.15
C ALA A 587 0.11 17.10 13.17
N CYS A 588 -0.19 16.60 14.38
CA CYS A 588 -0.77 17.42 15.45
C CYS A 588 0.14 18.58 15.87
N LEU A 589 1.46 18.42 15.72
CA LEU A 589 2.44 19.42 16.09
C LEU A 589 2.87 20.25 14.87
N ILE A 590 3.34 19.58 13.82
CA ILE A 590 4.01 20.14 12.63
C ILE A 590 3.01 20.43 11.48
N GLY A 591 1.72 20.58 11.78
CA GLY A 591 0.70 20.91 10.78
C GLY A 591 0.69 22.40 10.41
N ASP A 592 0.26 22.70 9.18
CA ASP A 592 -0.05 24.07 8.78
C ASP A 592 -1.34 24.57 9.47
N GLU A 593 -1.62 25.87 9.30
CA GLU A 593 -2.80 26.51 9.88
C GLU A 593 -4.11 25.83 9.45
N HIS A 594 -4.19 25.35 8.20
CA HIS A 594 -5.39 24.69 7.67
C HIS A 594 -5.68 23.37 8.40
N HIS A 595 -4.67 22.54 8.61
CA HIS A 595 -4.82 21.24 9.26
C HIS A 595 -5.08 21.36 10.76
N ILE A 596 -4.52 22.40 11.39
CA ILE A 596 -4.60 22.62 12.84
C ILE A 596 -5.80 23.46 13.23
N ARG A 597 -6.43 24.15 12.27
CA ARG A 597 -7.72 24.82 12.47
C ARG A 597 -8.75 23.94 13.16
N LYS A 598 -8.80 22.63 12.85
CA LYS A 598 -9.72 21.69 13.51
C LYS A 598 -9.41 21.49 15.00
N LEU A 599 -8.15 21.59 15.40
CA LEU A 599 -7.75 21.51 16.80
C LEU A 599 -8.29 22.72 17.58
N PHE A 600 -8.25 23.94 17.02
CA PHE A 600 -8.82 25.12 17.69
C PHE A 600 -10.32 25.03 17.97
N PHE A 601 -11.06 24.17 17.24
CA PHE A 601 -12.50 23.97 17.45
C PHE A 601 -12.84 22.78 18.37
N ARG A 602 -11.83 22.08 18.92
CA ARG A 602 -12.05 21.03 19.91
C ARG A 602 -12.62 21.63 21.19
N LYS A 603 -13.70 21.04 21.72
CA LYS A 603 -14.41 21.52 22.92
C LYS A 603 -13.52 21.58 24.15
N ASP A 604 -12.52 20.71 24.21
CA ASP A 604 -11.52 20.63 25.28
C ASP A 604 -10.43 21.71 25.19
N ILE A 605 -10.26 22.36 24.03
CA ILE A 605 -9.36 23.52 23.87
C ILE A 605 -10.11 24.82 24.15
N ILE A 606 -11.33 24.97 23.63
CA ILE A 606 -12.13 26.19 23.78
C ILE A 606 -12.45 26.46 25.26
N GLY A 607 -11.94 27.59 25.80
CA GLY A 607 -12.18 28.02 27.18
C GLY A 607 -11.26 27.41 28.23
N SER A 608 -10.18 26.74 27.80
CA SER A 608 -9.12 26.19 28.67
C SER A 608 -7.83 27.03 28.60
N ASN A 609 -6.88 26.75 29.51
CA ASN A 609 -5.54 27.36 29.47
C ASN A 609 -4.73 26.94 28.22
N TRP A 610 -5.12 25.87 27.52
CA TRP A 610 -4.42 25.36 26.34
C TRP A 610 -4.41 26.33 25.16
N MET A 611 -5.33 27.29 25.11
CA MET A 611 -5.34 28.31 24.05
C MET A 611 -4.04 29.13 24.07
N ASN A 612 -3.54 29.48 25.26
CA ASN A 612 -2.30 30.24 25.42
C ASN A 612 -1.09 29.39 25.02
N ASP A 613 -1.03 28.13 25.43
CA ASP A 613 0.05 27.20 25.06
C ASP A 613 0.08 26.94 23.56
N LEU A 614 -1.09 26.79 22.92
CA LEU A 614 -1.20 26.64 21.47
C LEU A 614 -0.78 27.91 20.73
N ASN A 615 -1.15 29.09 21.21
CA ASN A 615 -0.69 30.35 20.62
C ASN A 615 0.83 30.48 20.76
N ASN A 616 1.40 30.15 21.92
CA ASN A 616 2.85 30.14 22.14
C ASN A 616 3.56 29.19 21.16
N LEU A 617 3.02 27.98 20.97
CA LEU A 617 3.52 27.04 19.96
C LEU A 617 3.46 27.61 18.53
N ARG A 618 2.43 28.38 18.19
CA ARG A 618 2.25 28.92 16.83
C ARG A 618 3.08 30.16 16.56
N GLU A 619 3.18 31.04 17.54
CA GLU A 619 3.85 32.33 17.40
C GLU A 619 5.35 32.24 17.70
N ARG A 620 5.73 31.42 18.69
CA ARG A 620 7.13 31.30 19.14
C ARG A 620 7.77 29.95 18.82
N ALA A 621 7.02 29.01 18.23
CA ALA A 621 7.46 27.63 18.02
C ALA A 621 7.85 26.89 19.33
N VAL A 622 7.38 27.34 20.50
CA VAL A 622 7.71 26.74 21.80
C VAL A 622 6.52 25.93 22.33
N ALA A 623 6.75 24.66 22.65
CA ALA A 623 5.78 23.77 23.30
C ALA A 623 6.17 23.47 24.75
N THR A 624 5.19 23.45 25.66
CA THR A 624 5.37 22.87 27.00
C THR A 624 5.19 21.35 26.93
N ARG A 625 5.82 20.59 27.84
CA ARG A 625 5.57 19.14 27.94
C ARG A 625 4.10 18.82 28.17
N SER A 626 3.41 19.60 29.00
CA SER A 626 1.97 19.46 29.26
C SER A 626 1.13 19.59 27.99
N LEU A 627 1.48 20.53 27.09
CA LEU A 627 0.82 20.66 25.79
C LEU A 627 1.06 19.43 24.91
N LEU A 628 2.29 18.90 24.88
CA LEU A 628 2.61 17.68 24.11
C LEU A 628 1.85 16.46 24.64
N GLU A 629 1.77 16.29 25.96
CA GLU A 629 0.97 15.25 26.60
C GLU A 629 -0.51 15.35 26.22
N PHE A 630 -1.04 16.58 26.15
CA PHE A 630 -2.41 16.83 25.71
C PHE A 630 -2.60 16.51 24.21
N LEU A 631 -1.75 17.03 23.33
CA LEU A 631 -1.83 16.84 21.88
C LEU A 631 -1.69 15.38 21.46
N TRP A 632 -0.87 14.61 22.17
CA TRP A 632 -0.65 13.19 21.89
C TRP A 632 -1.51 12.25 22.73
N GLU A 633 -2.45 12.79 23.50
CA GLU A 633 -3.39 12.01 24.31
C GLU A 633 -2.68 11.09 25.33
N ARG A 634 -1.52 11.54 25.82
CA ARG A 634 -0.63 10.83 26.74
C ARG A 634 -0.10 9.49 26.21
N GLU A 635 -0.18 9.27 24.90
CA GLU A 635 0.35 8.07 24.27
C GLU A 635 1.83 8.24 23.90
N GLN A 636 2.71 7.41 24.46
CA GLN A 636 4.14 7.35 24.08
C GLN A 636 4.85 8.71 24.05
N VAL A 637 4.52 9.61 24.97
CA VAL A 637 4.99 11.00 24.95
C VAL A 637 6.52 11.07 25.00
N ASP A 638 7.17 10.32 25.89
CA ASP A 638 8.63 10.31 25.99
C ASP A 638 9.27 9.81 24.69
N TYR A 639 8.78 8.70 24.13
CA TYR A 639 9.24 8.21 22.83
C TYR A 639 9.04 9.23 21.70
N LEU A 640 7.92 9.95 21.68
CA LEU A 640 7.66 10.97 20.64
C LEU A 640 8.57 12.20 20.81
N ILE A 641 8.84 12.63 22.05
CA ILE A 641 9.83 13.68 22.33
C ILE A 641 11.20 13.24 21.86
N ASP A 642 11.66 12.05 22.29
CA ASP A 642 12.95 11.50 21.90
C ASP A 642 13.04 11.32 20.39
N PHE A 643 11.96 10.87 19.74
CA PHE A 643 11.90 10.72 18.29
C PHE A 643 12.11 12.06 17.59
N MET A 644 11.45 13.11 18.07
CA MET A 644 11.59 14.44 17.50
C MET A 644 12.94 15.08 17.81
N LYS A 645 13.54 14.80 18.97
CA LYS A 645 14.89 15.23 19.33
C LYS A 645 15.95 14.58 18.45
N ASP A 646 15.94 13.27 18.37
CA ASP A 646 16.91 12.49 17.60
C ASP A 646 16.78 12.74 16.08
N THR A 647 15.61 13.21 15.62
CA THR A 647 15.39 13.64 14.24
C THR A 647 15.54 15.16 14.03
N MET A 648 15.92 15.91 15.07
CA MET A 648 16.19 17.36 15.09
C MET A 648 15.01 18.22 14.64
N LEU A 649 13.78 17.74 14.89
CA LEU A 649 12.54 18.50 14.73
C LEU A 649 12.18 19.29 15.99
N LEU A 650 12.82 18.95 17.11
CA LEU A 650 12.56 19.47 18.43
C LEU A 650 13.87 19.50 19.23
N CYS A 651 14.09 20.51 20.05
CA CYS A 651 15.16 20.52 21.05
C CYS A 651 14.67 21.03 22.40
N ASP A 652 15.44 20.76 23.46
CA ASP A 652 15.20 21.35 24.77
C ASP A 652 15.28 22.87 24.68
N PHE A 653 14.34 23.53 25.35
CA PHE A 653 14.29 24.98 25.51
C PHE A 653 14.35 25.31 27.00
N GLU A 654 14.71 26.55 27.34
CA GLU A 654 14.88 26.95 28.74
C GLU A 654 13.64 26.58 29.57
N PRO A 655 13.76 25.79 30.65
CA PRO A 655 12.62 25.35 31.44
C PRO A 655 11.98 26.52 32.20
N THR A 656 10.69 26.40 32.53
CA THR A 656 10.00 27.33 33.45
C THR A 656 9.68 26.63 34.77
N GLU A 657 9.19 27.37 35.76
CA GLU A 657 8.64 26.80 37.00
C GLU A 657 7.52 25.77 36.73
N GLU A 658 6.82 25.89 35.61
CA GLU A 658 5.75 24.99 35.18
C GLU A 658 6.25 23.68 34.56
N GLY A 659 7.55 23.59 34.23
CA GLY A 659 8.19 22.38 33.75
C GLY A 659 9.00 22.56 32.46
N PRO A 660 9.37 21.45 31.80
CA PRO A 660 10.20 21.48 30.60
C PRO A 660 9.45 22.08 29.40
N ARG A 661 10.19 22.87 28.61
CA ARG A 661 9.76 23.48 27.35
C ARG A 661 10.65 22.98 26.21
N TYR A 662 10.12 23.05 24.99
CA TYR A 662 10.78 22.57 23.80
C TYR A 662 10.61 23.53 22.64
N LEU A 663 11.67 23.76 21.87
CA LEU A 663 11.62 24.51 20.62
C LEU A 663 11.34 23.54 19.48
N VAL A 664 10.22 23.72 18.79
CA VAL A 664 9.79 22.93 17.63
C VAL A 664 10.29 23.59 16.36
N THR A 665 11.55 23.31 16.01
CA THR A 665 12.28 24.02 14.94
C THR A 665 11.57 23.99 13.59
N SER A 666 10.81 22.94 13.28
CA SER A 666 10.04 22.85 12.03
C SER A 666 8.89 23.86 11.89
N LEU A 667 8.46 24.51 12.99
CA LEU A 667 7.41 25.53 12.99
C LEU A 667 7.94 26.96 12.90
N VAL A 668 9.27 27.15 12.90
CA VAL A 668 9.87 28.47 12.74
C VAL A 668 9.68 28.93 11.29
N THR A 669 8.62 29.70 11.04
CA THR A 669 8.21 30.07 9.67
C THR A 669 8.44 31.53 9.30
N GLU A 670 8.57 32.43 10.27
CA GLU A 670 8.77 33.86 10.04
C GLU A 670 10.24 34.27 10.20
N ASP A 671 10.65 35.24 9.39
CA ASP A 671 11.92 35.94 9.60
C ASP A 671 11.69 36.98 10.69
N VAL A 672 12.03 36.60 11.93
CA VAL A 672 12.18 37.56 13.01
C VAL A 672 13.42 38.40 12.68
N ALA A 673 13.26 39.72 12.64
CA ALA A 673 14.40 40.63 12.48
C ALA A 673 15.24 40.57 13.76
N ILE A 674 16.28 39.74 13.74
CA ILE A 674 17.22 39.57 14.84
C ILE A 674 18.30 40.63 14.72
N ASP A 675 18.61 41.31 15.83
CA ASP A 675 19.69 42.30 15.86
C ASP A 675 21.04 41.59 15.77
N LEU A 676 21.76 41.83 14.66
CA LEU A 676 23.08 41.25 14.41
C LEU A 676 24.21 42.29 14.52
N SER A 677 23.91 43.50 15.00
CA SER A 677 24.85 44.63 15.02
C SER A 677 26.14 44.32 15.78
N GLU A 678 26.07 43.55 16.87
CA GLU A 678 27.24 43.11 17.64
C GLU A 678 28.19 42.22 16.83
N PHE A 679 27.67 41.45 15.88
CA PHE A 679 28.44 40.53 15.03
C PHE A 679 29.00 41.20 13.76
N GLU A 680 28.51 42.37 13.38
CA GLU A 680 28.97 43.08 12.17
C GLU A 680 30.30 43.82 12.38
N SER A 681 30.59 44.24 13.62
CA SER A 681 31.74 45.11 13.90
C SER A 681 33.05 44.35 14.18
N LYS A 682 32.98 43.20 14.87
CA LYS A 682 34.11 42.31 15.18
C LYS A 682 33.59 40.89 15.45
N SER A 683 33.67 39.99 14.47
CA SER A 683 33.32 38.58 14.65
C SER A 683 34.28 37.65 13.91
N LEU A 684 34.45 36.44 14.44
CA LEU A 684 35.03 35.35 13.67
C LEU A 684 33.92 34.76 12.80
N THR A 685 34.01 34.96 11.48
CA THR A 685 32.99 34.51 10.53
C THR A 685 33.47 33.30 9.73
N CYS A 686 32.68 32.23 9.78
CA CYS A 686 32.84 31.03 8.99
C CYS A 686 31.62 30.86 8.07
N ILE A 687 31.82 30.38 6.84
CA ILE A 687 30.77 30.21 5.84
C ILE A 687 30.81 28.77 5.35
N ILE A 688 29.68 28.09 5.46
CA ILE A 688 29.44 26.79 4.84
C ILE A 688 28.75 27.08 3.50
N ASP A 689 29.45 26.81 2.40
CA ASP A 689 29.01 27.14 1.04
C ASP A 689 28.55 25.90 0.27
N PHE A 690 27.26 25.84 -0.04
CA PHE A 690 26.61 24.76 -0.77
C PHE A 690 26.38 25.08 -2.26
N SER A 691 26.90 26.21 -2.78
CA SER A 691 26.60 26.70 -4.13
C SER A 691 26.94 25.71 -5.27
N GLU A 692 27.82 24.73 -5.02
CA GLU A 692 28.15 23.67 -6.00
C GLU A 692 27.11 22.54 -6.07
N PHE A 693 26.24 22.43 -5.07
CA PHE A 693 25.21 21.41 -4.98
C PHE A 693 23.82 22.05 -4.87
N PHE A 694 23.44 22.48 -3.66
CA PHE A 694 22.32 23.30 -3.24
C PHE A 694 22.30 23.23 -1.70
N LEU A 695 21.75 24.22 -0.99
CA LEU A 695 21.47 24.11 0.44
C LEU A 695 20.17 23.31 0.66
N PRO A 696 20.20 22.12 1.29
CA PRO A 696 19.00 21.37 1.59
C PRO A 696 18.08 22.06 2.61
N ASP A 697 16.77 22.06 2.33
CA ASP A 697 15.77 22.66 3.22
C ASP A 697 15.86 22.10 4.65
N GLY A 698 15.87 23.03 5.61
CA GLY A 698 15.87 22.74 7.03
C GLY A 698 17.22 22.30 7.59
N ILE A 699 18.31 22.23 6.81
CA ILE A 699 19.65 22.03 7.40
C ILE A 699 19.97 23.13 8.40
N PHE A 700 19.67 24.39 8.05
CA PHE A 700 19.85 25.54 8.92
C PHE A 700 19.14 25.37 10.27
N LEU A 701 17.82 25.11 10.24
CA LEU A 701 17.02 24.98 11.46
C LEU A 701 17.43 23.78 12.33
N ARG A 702 17.96 22.71 11.72
CA ARG A 702 18.54 21.59 12.47
C ARG A 702 19.83 21.99 13.16
N LEU A 703 20.74 22.70 12.47
CA LEU A 703 21.97 23.21 13.07
C LEU A 703 21.67 24.14 14.26
N VAL A 704 20.68 25.02 14.09
CA VAL A 704 20.18 25.87 15.18
C VAL A 704 19.58 25.03 16.32
N SER A 705 18.86 23.94 16.01
CA SER A 705 18.33 23.00 17.00
C SER A 705 19.42 22.41 17.89
N THR A 706 20.51 21.92 17.29
CA THR A 706 21.65 21.35 18.03
C THR A 706 22.41 22.39 18.84
N ALA A 707 22.57 23.61 18.30
CA ALA A 707 23.19 24.70 19.05
C ALA A 707 22.33 25.10 20.26
N THR A 708 21.01 25.19 20.07
CA THR A 708 20.03 25.54 21.12
C THR A 708 20.00 24.51 22.25
N ALA A 709 20.20 23.23 21.94
CA ALA A 709 20.28 22.18 22.97
C ALA A 709 21.48 22.35 23.92
N LEU A 710 22.46 23.18 23.56
CA LEU A 710 23.65 23.50 24.37
C LEU A 710 23.61 24.90 24.97
N THR A 711 22.44 25.56 24.93
CA THR A 711 22.30 26.91 25.47
C THR A 711 22.53 26.93 26.99
N ALA A 712 23.17 27.99 27.48
CA ALA A 712 23.36 28.22 28.91
C ALA A 712 22.00 28.37 29.65
N GLU A 713 21.92 27.88 30.88
CA GLU A 713 20.74 28.12 31.73
C GLU A 713 20.59 29.62 31.99
N GLY A 714 19.38 30.19 31.80
CA GLY A 714 19.15 31.62 31.91
C GLY A 714 19.15 32.40 30.59
N SER A 715 19.41 31.73 29.45
CA SER A 715 19.53 32.37 28.13
C SER A 715 18.47 31.84 27.17
N GLU A 716 17.61 32.73 26.65
CA GLU A 716 16.63 32.38 25.62
C GLU A 716 17.22 32.66 24.22
N PRO A 717 17.37 31.64 23.35
CA PRO A 717 17.87 31.86 22.01
C PRO A 717 16.84 32.58 21.13
N GLU A 718 17.32 33.49 20.28
CA GLU A 718 16.50 34.16 19.27
C GLU A 718 16.57 33.36 17.97
N VAL A 719 15.45 32.80 17.53
CA VAL A 719 15.42 31.89 16.37
C VAL A 719 14.36 32.35 15.36
N GLY A 720 14.82 32.73 14.18
CA GLY A 720 14.01 32.98 12.99
C GLY A 720 14.29 31.95 11.89
N ARG A 721 13.55 32.04 10.80
CA ARG A 721 13.64 31.07 9.71
C ARG A 721 15.02 31.02 9.04
N ALA A 722 15.64 32.18 8.82
CA ALA A 722 16.95 32.30 8.17
C ALA A 722 18.03 32.93 9.07
N GLN A 723 17.71 33.27 10.31
CA GLN A 723 18.62 33.92 11.25
C GLN A 723 18.42 33.35 12.65
N ALA A 724 19.48 33.18 13.42
CA ALA A 724 19.39 32.81 14.82
C ALA A 724 20.58 33.35 15.61
N VAL A 725 20.38 33.67 16.89
CA VAL A 725 21.44 33.98 17.85
C VAL A 725 21.27 33.06 19.06
N VAL A 726 22.33 32.32 19.37
CA VAL A 726 22.34 31.30 20.43
C VAL A 726 23.60 31.49 21.28
N GLU A 727 23.45 31.54 22.60
CA GLU A 727 24.58 31.45 23.53
C GLU A 727 24.99 30.00 23.69
N VAL A 728 26.07 29.57 23.04
CA VAL A 728 26.49 28.17 23.04
C VAL A 728 27.50 27.95 24.15
N ARG A 729 27.29 26.93 24.99
CA ARG A 729 28.21 26.57 26.07
C ARG A 729 28.46 25.07 26.12
N GLN A 730 29.73 24.66 26.03
CA GLN A 730 30.07 23.24 26.18
C GLN A 730 29.95 22.81 27.65
N ARG A 731 28.99 21.92 27.95
CA ARG A 731 28.90 21.27 29.27
C ARG A 731 29.98 20.17 29.36
N LEU A 732 31.03 20.39 30.15
CA LEU A 732 31.93 19.32 30.58
C LEU A 732 31.36 18.70 31.86
N GLU A 733 30.96 17.43 31.80
CA GLU A 733 30.72 16.63 33.00
C GLU A 733 32.07 16.46 33.74
N LEU A 734 32.29 17.30 34.76
CA LEU A 734 33.24 17.15 35.87
C LEU A 734 34.49 16.29 35.57
N PHE A 735 35.48 16.86 34.88
CA PHE A 735 36.86 16.44 35.11
C PHE A 735 37.37 17.14 36.37
N SER A 736 37.48 16.38 37.45
CA SER A 736 38.23 16.79 38.64
C SER A 736 39.70 17.03 38.25
N ASP A 737 40.19 18.22 38.58
CA ASP A 737 41.57 18.73 38.39
C ASP A 737 41.91 19.34 37.02
N GLY A 738 41.42 20.56 36.82
CA GLY A 738 41.95 21.53 35.85
C GLY A 738 40.82 22.32 35.19
N ALA A 739 40.71 23.62 35.49
CA ALA A 739 39.83 24.52 34.75
C ALA A 739 40.37 24.63 33.31
N ILE A 740 39.85 23.80 32.41
CA ILE A 740 39.92 24.02 30.98
C ILE A 740 38.85 25.07 30.71
N ASP A 741 39.24 26.22 30.15
CA ASP A 741 38.27 27.21 29.65
C ASP A 741 37.37 26.50 28.62
N CYS A 742 36.12 26.25 28.98
CA CYS A 742 35.15 25.66 28.06
C CYS A 742 34.82 26.68 26.98
N PRO A 743 34.69 26.26 25.70
CA PRO A 743 34.16 27.13 24.67
C PRO A 743 32.76 27.65 25.04
N GLU A 744 32.63 28.98 25.08
CA GLU A 744 31.42 29.67 25.53
C GLU A 744 31.28 31.04 24.84
N GLY A 745 30.09 31.36 24.34
CA GLY A 745 29.78 32.68 23.80
C GLY A 745 28.61 32.68 22.83
N PHE A 746 28.20 33.88 22.40
CA PHE A 746 27.12 34.02 21.43
C PHE A 746 27.59 33.68 20.00
N VAL A 747 26.75 32.93 19.31
CA VAL A 747 26.92 32.52 17.93
C VAL A 747 25.69 32.94 17.14
N ALA A 748 25.91 33.75 16.10
CA ALA A 748 24.89 34.09 15.12
C ALA A 748 24.97 33.17 13.90
N PHE A 749 23.83 32.60 13.52
CA PHE A 749 23.64 31.80 12.31
C PHE A 749 22.83 32.61 11.30
N VAL A 750 23.27 32.68 10.05
CA VAL A 750 22.54 33.36 8.97
C VAL A 750 22.53 32.52 7.70
N GLU A 751 21.34 32.14 7.24
CA GLU A 751 21.12 31.54 5.92
C GLU A 751 20.96 32.64 4.87
N LYS A 752 21.74 32.56 3.78
CA LYS A 752 21.61 33.48 2.63
C LYS A 752 21.93 32.77 1.32
N GLY A 753 20.88 32.46 0.57
CA GLY A 753 21.00 31.63 -0.65
C GLY A 753 21.51 30.24 -0.28
N ASP A 754 22.46 29.70 -1.03
CA ASP A 754 23.06 28.39 -0.75
C ASP A 754 24.19 28.44 0.30
N LYS A 755 24.13 29.35 1.28
CA LYS A 755 25.21 29.55 2.26
C LYS A 755 24.68 29.72 3.67
N ILE A 756 25.38 29.13 4.64
CA ILE A 756 25.17 29.36 6.07
C ILE A 756 26.39 30.09 6.62
N PHE A 757 26.17 31.25 7.22
CA PHE A 757 27.17 32.04 7.91
C PHE A 757 27.08 31.74 9.40
N ILE A 758 28.21 31.41 10.01
CA ILE A 758 28.39 31.20 11.44
C ILE A 758 29.30 32.33 11.92
N LYS A 759 28.77 33.24 12.72
CA LYS A 759 29.50 34.39 13.26
C LYS A 759 29.63 34.24 14.76
N ILE A 760 30.85 34.23 15.27
CA ILE A 760 31.14 34.13 16.70
C ILE A 760 31.54 35.51 17.22
N GLN A 761 30.93 35.92 18.33
CA GLN A 761 31.22 37.19 18.99
C GLN A 761 32.69 37.26 19.42
N PHE A 762 33.29 38.44 19.34
CA PHE A 762 34.73 38.62 19.55
C PHE A 762 35.23 38.29 20.96
N ASP A 763 34.38 38.44 21.97
CA ASP A 763 34.68 38.19 23.38
C ASP A 763 34.33 36.76 23.83
N ALA A 764 33.95 35.88 22.90
CA ALA A 764 33.73 34.47 23.19
C ALA A 764 34.99 33.79 23.77
N VAL A 765 34.78 32.99 24.81
CA VAL A 765 35.80 32.16 25.43
C VAL A 765 36.15 31.02 24.47
N ASP A 766 37.43 30.91 24.10
CA ASP A 766 37.92 29.96 23.08
C ASP A 766 37.09 29.97 21.78
N ALA A 767 36.99 31.12 21.11
CA ALA A 767 36.28 31.26 19.83
C ALA A 767 36.67 30.20 18.77
N PRO A 768 37.94 29.78 18.60
CA PRO A 768 38.30 28.66 17.74
C PRO A 768 37.71 27.32 18.19
N GLY A 769 37.74 27.01 19.49
CA GLY A 769 37.08 25.83 20.06
C GLY A 769 35.57 25.86 19.87
N LEU A 770 34.94 27.03 20.01
CA LEU A 770 33.51 27.22 19.82
C LEU A 770 33.12 27.01 18.35
N LEU A 771 33.91 27.54 17.41
CA LEU A 771 33.72 27.27 15.98
C LEU A 771 33.85 25.78 15.68
N LYS A 772 34.88 25.13 16.23
CA LYS A 772 35.09 23.69 16.05
C LYS A 772 33.89 22.89 16.59
N LEU A 773 33.35 23.27 17.74
CA LEU A 773 32.17 22.64 18.35
C LEU A 773 30.95 22.77 17.43
N VAL A 774 30.62 23.97 16.95
CA VAL A 774 29.49 24.19 16.02
C VAL A 774 29.67 23.43 14.71
N LEU A 775 30.89 23.42 14.14
CA LEU A 775 31.18 22.65 12.93
C LEU A 775 31.09 21.15 13.15
N SER A 776 31.45 20.65 14.34
CA SER A 776 31.31 19.24 14.69
C SER A 776 29.84 18.82 14.78
N MET A 777 28.97 19.68 15.33
CA MET A 777 27.52 19.46 15.30
C MET A 777 27.03 19.35 13.87
N PHE A 778 27.36 20.34 13.03
CA PHE A 778 26.95 20.32 11.62
C PHE A 778 27.40 19.03 10.91
N LEU A 779 28.64 18.58 11.12
CA LEU A 779 29.15 17.34 10.55
C LEU A 779 28.35 16.12 11.02
N GLU A 780 28.12 15.98 12.32
CA GLU A 780 27.32 14.88 12.88
C GLU A 780 25.90 14.85 12.29
N GLN A 781 25.26 16.01 12.14
CA GLN A 781 23.96 16.13 11.48
C GLN A 781 23.99 15.64 10.04
N THR A 782 25.03 16.01 9.28
CA THR A 782 25.16 15.59 7.88
C THR A 782 25.35 14.08 7.75
N GLU A 783 26.14 13.47 8.64
CA GLU A 783 26.37 12.02 8.65
C GLU A 783 25.11 11.22 9.03
N LEU A 784 24.32 11.73 9.98
CA LEU A 784 23.12 11.06 10.47
C LEU A 784 21.93 11.21 9.51
N LEU A 785 21.63 12.43 9.07
CA LEU A 785 20.36 12.75 8.39
C LEU A 785 20.52 12.97 6.88
N PHE A 786 21.74 13.25 6.40
CA PHE A 786 22.00 13.67 5.02
C PHE A 786 23.12 12.85 4.36
N LYS A 787 23.04 11.52 4.46
CA LYS A 787 24.04 10.59 3.92
C LYS A 787 24.37 10.77 2.43
N GLY A 788 23.43 11.29 1.63
CA GLY A 788 23.63 11.59 0.22
C GLY A 788 24.23 12.98 -0.06
N LEU A 789 24.49 13.80 0.97
CA LEU A 789 25.10 15.12 0.82
C LEU A 789 26.57 14.92 0.46
N PRO A 790 27.02 15.39 -0.72
CA PRO A 790 28.43 15.29 -1.06
C PRO A 790 29.27 16.14 -0.10
N LEU A 791 30.42 15.63 0.33
CA LEU A 791 31.46 16.36 1.08
C LEU A 791 32.11 17.51 0.26
N LYS A 792 31.43 18.03 -0.76
CA LYS A 792 31.93 19.04 -1.70
C LYS A 792 31.48 20.47 -1.35
N TRP A 793 30.80 20.67 -0.23
CA TRP A 793 30.57 22.01 0.30
C TRP A 793 31.90 22.60 0.78
N LYS A 794 32.06 23.92 0.66
CA LYS A 794 33.30 24.61 1.04
C LYS A 794 33.16 25.26 2.39
N LEU A 795 34.19 25.14 3.20
CA LEU A 795 34.31 25.91 4.43
C LEU A 795 35.20 27.13 4.15
N LEU A 796 34.64 28.32 4.29
CA LEU A 796 35.35 29.58 4.07
C LEU A 796 35.48 30.33 5.39
N LEU A 797 36.69 30.72 5.78
CA LEU A 797 36.89 31.71 6.84
C LEU A 797 36.98 33.10 6.24
N GLU A 798 36.19 34.01 6.77
CA GLU A 798 36.20 35.42 6.38
C GLU A 798 37.14 36.20 7.29
N SER A 799 37.95 37.10 6.72
CA SER A 799 38.86 37.93 7.49
C SER A 799 38.08 38.91 8.38
N PRO A 800 38.40 39.00 9.69
CA PRO A 800 37.74 39.93 10.61
C PRO A 800 37.91 41.41 10.23
N THR A 801 38.89 41.75 9.38
CA THR A 801 39.19 43.13 8.97
C THR A 801 38.79 43.45 7.53
N ASP A 802 38.53 42.43 6.69
CA ASP A 802 38.14 42.62 5.29
C ASP A 802 37.26 41.44 4.80
N PRO A 803 35.93 41.63 4.71
CA PRO A 803 35.00 40.60 4.26
C PRO A 803 35.24 40.06 2.84
N LEU A 804 36.04 40.76 2.02
CA LEU A 804 36.42 40.30 0.67
C LEU A 804 37.50 39.21 0.70
N ILE A 805 38.26 39.12 1.80
CA ILE A 805 39.32 38.12 1.96
C ILE A 805 38.73 36.87 2.61
N LYS A 806 38.69 35.78 1.84
CA LYS A 806 38.18 34.48 2.29
C LYS A 806 39.23 33.39 2.09
N LEU A 807 39.49 32.62 3.14
CA LEU A 807 40.37 31.45 3.11
C LEU A 807 39.51 30.20 3.03
N SER A 808 39.70 29.40 1.98
CA SER A 808 39.10 28.08 1.89
C SER A 808 39.85 27.12 2.80
N ILE A 809 39.14 26.45 3.69
CA ILE A 809 39.64 25.33 4.46
C ILE A 809 39.25 24.06 3.70
N SER A 810 40.23 23.19 3.46
CA SER A 810 40.04 21.88 2.82
C SER A 810 39.60 20.83 3.81
#